data_AF-A0A1U7TE57-F1
#
_entry.id   AF-A0A1U7TE57-F1
#
_cell.length_a   1.000
_cell.length_b   1.000
_cell.length_c   1.000
_cell.angle_alpha   90.00
_cell.angle_beta   90.00
_cell.angle_gamma   90.00
#
_symmetry.space_group_name_H-M   'P 1'
#
loop_
_entity.id
_entity.type
_entity.pdbx_description
1 polymer ?
#
loop_
_entity_poly.entity_id
_entity_poly.type
_entity_poly.pdbx_seq_one_letter_code
_entity_poly.pdbx_strand_id
1 'polypeptide(L)'
;MANENHGSPREEASLLSHSPGTSNQSQPCSPKPVRLVQDLPEELVHAGWEKCWSRRENRPYYFNRFTNQSLWEMPVLGQHDVISDPLGLNATPLPQDSSLVETPPTENKPRKRQLSEEQPSGNGVKKPKIEIPVTPTGQSVPSSPSVPGTPTLKIWGTSPEDKQAALLRPTEVYWDLDIQTNAVIKHRGPSEVLPPHPEVELLRSQLILKLRQHYRELCQQREGIEPPRESFNRWMLERKVVDKGSDPLLPSNCEPIVSPSMFREIMNDIPIRLSRIKFREEAKRLLFKYAEAARRLIESRSASPDSRKVVKWNVEDTFSWLRKDHSASKEDYMDRLEHLRKQCGPHVSAAAKDSVEGICSKIYHISLEYVKRIREKHLAILKENNIPEEVEAPEVEPRLVYCYPVRLAVSAPPMPSVEMHIENNVVCVRYKGEMVKVSRNYFSKLWLLYRYSCIDDSAFERFLPRVWCLLRRYQGGVAALSVPSEQSRDHLFHMAAWGEGGTYFSLRNGILMGHGMLTLVPRPCLDFAPLSGSFEANPPFCEELMDAMVSHFEKLLEGSLEPLSFVVFIPEWRDPPTPALTRMEQSRFKRHQLVLPAFEHEYRSGSQHICKKEEMHYKAVHNTAVLFLQNDPGFAKWGPTPERLQELSAAYRQSGRSHSSGSSSSSEAKDRDSGREQGPSREPHPT
;
A
#
# COMPACT_ATOMS: atom_id res chain seq x y z
N MET A 1 -22.07 -33.41 -51.68
CA MET A 1 -21.65 -34.75 -52.15
C MET A 1 -20.18 -34.84 -51.80
N ALA A 2 -19.84 -35.50 -50.69
CA ALA A 2 -19.56 -36.95 -50.58
C ALA A 2 -18.19 -37.28 -51.22
N ASN A 3 -17.15 -37.62 -50.44
CA ASN A 3 -16.84 -38.96 -49.86
C ASN A 3 -16.44 -39.97 -50.97
N GLU A 4 -15.40 -40.80 -50.84
CA GLU A 4 -14.42 -41.02 -49.76
C GLU A 4 -13.19 -41.86 -50.27
N ASN A 5 -12.16 -42.04 -49.43
CA ASN A 5 -11.27 -43.22 -49.19
C ASN A 5 -11.04 -44.33 -50.27
N HIS A 6 -9.95 -45.13 -50.32
CA HIS A 6 -8.79 -45.46 -49.45
C HIS A 6 -7.66 -46.13 -50.30
N GLY A 7 -6.43 -46.32 -49.78
CA GLY A 7 -5.44 -47.25 -50.37
C GLY A 7 -3.97 -47.13 -49.89
N SER A 8 -3.27 -48.25 -49.69
CA SER A 8 -1.82 -48.42 -49.37
C SER A 8 -1.30 -49.68 -50.14
N PRO A 9 -0.02 -50.22 -50.09
CA PRO A 9 0.95 -50.25 -48.97
C PRO A 9 2.50 -50.25 -49.33
N ARG A 10 3.33 -50.50 -48.28
CA ARG A 10 4.66 -51.17 -48.09
C ARG A 10 5.37 -51.87 -49.28
N GLU A 11 6.70 -52.18 -49.32
CA GLU A 11 7.96 -51.99 -48.51
C GLU A 11 9.19 -52.28 -49.47
N GLU A 12 10.48 -52.59 -49.21
CA GLU A 12 11.35 -53.01 -48.06
C GLU A 12 12.88 -52.85 -48.44
N ALA A 13 13.81 -53.03 -47.48
CA ALA A 13 15.25 -53.40 -47.61
C ALA A 13 16.28 -52.31 -48.07
N SER A 14 17.62 -52.45 -47.92
CA SER A 14 18.48 -53.57 -47.45
C SER A 14 19.76 -53.11 -46.69
N LEU A 15 20.89 -53.86 -46.75
CA LEU A 15 22.03 -53.89 -45.81
C LEU A 15 23.47 -53.70 -46.41
N LEU A 16 24.37 -53.06 -45.62
CA LEU A 16 25.83 -53.31 -45.37
C LEU A 16 26.84 -53.38 -46.57
N SER A 17 28.06 -52.81 -46.54
CA SER A 17 29.07 -52.52 -45.47
C SER A 17 30.07 -51.40 -45.94
N HIS A 18 31.31 -51.09 -45.46
CA HIS A 18 32.26 -51.72 -44.51
C HIS A 18 33.20 -50.75 -43.72
N SER A 19 34.51 -50.61 -44.02
CA SER A 19 35.59 -50.09 -43.10
C SER A 19 36.93 -49.73 -43.81
N PRO A 20 38.02 -49.25 -43.15
CA PRO A 20 38.21 -48.20 -42.11
C PRO A 20 39.40 -47.21 -42.39
N GLY A 21 39.61 -46.14 -41.57
CA GLY A 21 40.85 -45.32 -41.66
C GLY A 21 41.01 -44.03 -40.80
N THR A 22 41.31 -44.16 -39.51
CA THR A 22 41.97 -43.20 -38.57
C THR A 22 42.05 -41.67 -38.83
N SER A 23 41.45 -40.85 -37.96
CA SER A 23 42.13 -39.99 -36.94
C SER A 23 41.48 -38.61 -36.64
N ASN A 24 41.45 -38.28 -35.34
CA ASN A 24 41.43 -36.96 -34.68
C ASN A 24 40.65 -35.75 -35.28
N GLN A 25 39.38 -35.60 -34.89
CA GLN A 25 38.90 -34.41 -34.15
C GLN A 25 37.50 -34.64 -33.53
N SER A 26 37.27 -34.15 -32.31
CA SER A 26 35.99 -34.30 -31.60
C SER A 26 34.94 -33.29 -32.09
N GLN A 27 33.77 -33.79 -32.49
CA GLN A 27 32.75 -33.01 -33.19
C GLN A 27 32.02 -31.97 -32.32
N PRO A 28 31.53 -30.86 -32.92
CA PRO A 28 30.54 -29.98 -32.30
C PRO A 28 29.19 -30.66 -32.04
N CYS A 29 28.39 -30.11 -31.13
CA CYS A 29 27.04 -30.58 -30.83
C CYS A 29 26.09 -30.38 -32.02
N SER A 30 25.26 -31.39 -32.31
CA SER A 30 24.18 -31.30 -33.30
C SER A 30 23.15 -30.21 -32.95
N PRO A 31 22.56 -29.52 -33.94
CA PRO A 31 21.64 -28.42 -33.68
C PRO A 31 20.32 -28.93 -33.07
N LYS A 32 19.97 -28.39 -31.90
CA LYS A 32 18.61 -28.52 -31.34
C LYS A 32 17.67 -27.61 -32.13
N PRO A 33 16.39 -28.00 -32.35
CA PRO A 33 15.47 -27.21 -33.15
C PRO A 33 15.21 -25.85 -32.51
N VAL A 34 15.29 -24.79 -33.32
CA VAL A 34 14.95 -23.42 -32.91
C VAL A 34 13.45 -23.33 -32.69
N ARG A 35 13.01 -23.59 -31.45
CA ARG A 35 11.72 -23.10 -30.99
C ARG A 35 11.83 -21.59 -30.84
N LEU A 36 11.17 -20.84 -31.72
CA LEU A 36 10.79 -19.46 -31.42
C LEU A 36 9.76 -19.44 -30.28
N VAL A 37 10.25 -19.65 -29.05
CA VAL A 37 9.63 -19.02 -27.90
C VAL A 37 9.97 -17.53 -28.05
N GLN A 38 8.98 -16.71 -28.37
CA GLN A 38 9.11 -15.29 -28.11
C GLN A 38 9.20 -15.12 -26.60
N ASP A 39 10.42 -14.87 -26.12
CA ASP A 39 10.66 -14.40 -24.77
C ASP A 39 9.93 -13.06 -24.56
N LEU A 40 9.63 -12.76 -23.30
CA LEU A 40 8.94 -11.54 -22.96
C LEU A 40 9.94 -10.37 -23.00
N PRO A 41 9.63 -9.23 -23.65
CA PRO A 41 10.47 -8.04 -23.63
C PRO A 41 10.94 -7.69 -22.20
N GLU A 42 12.22 -7.32 -22.04
CA GLU A 42 12.82 -7.14 -20.72
C GLU A 42 12.06 -6.10 -19.88
N GLU A 43 11.51 -5.07 -20.51
CA GLU A 43 10.73 -4.03 -19.86
C GLU A 43 9.49 -4.62 -19.17
N LEU A 44 8.83 -5.59 -19.82
CA LEU A 44 7.67 -6.31 -19.27
C LEU A 44 8.06 -7.24 -18.12
N VAL A 45 9.22 -7.90 -18.21
CA VAL A 45 9.77 -8.71 -17.12
C VAL A 45 10.10 -7.85 -15.89
N HIS A 46 10.66 -6.65 -16.11
CA HIS A 46 10.90 -5.65 -15.07
C HIS A 46 9.59 -5.07 -14.49
N ALA A 47 8.54 -4.94 -15.30
CA ALA A 47 7.19 -4.58 -14.86
C ALA A 47 6.40 -5.77 -14.24
N GLY A 48 7.08 -6.87 -13.91
CA GLY A 48 6.51 -8.00 -13.16
C GLY A 48 5.70 -9.00 -13.98
N TRP A 49 5.65 -8.86 -15.30
CA TRP A 49 4.96 -9.83 -16.16
C TRP A 49 5.82 -11.08 -16.41
N GLU A 50 5.17 -12.23 -16.42
CA GLU A 50 5.76 -13.54 -16.71
C GLU A 50 4.79 -14.40 -17.54
N LYS A 51 5.35 -15.28 -18.38
CA LYS A 51 4.61 -16.05 -19.40
C LYS A 51 4.31 -17.46 -18.89
N CYS A 52 3.12 -17.65 -18.35
CA CYS A 52 2.62 -18.90 -17.79
C CYS A 52 1.88 -19.75 -18.84
N TRP A 53 1.57 -21.01 -18.50
CA TRP A 53 0.76 -21.91 -19.34
C TRP A 53 -0.51 -22.35 -18.63
N SER A 54 -1.68 -22.17 -19.24
CA SER A 54 -2.94 -22.69 -18.71
C SER A 54 -3.14 -24.15 -19.12
N ARG A 55 -3.13 -25.06 -18.14
CA ARG A 55 -3.48 -26.48 -18.38
C ARG A 55 -4.97 -26.68 -18.69
N ARG A 56 -5.84 -25.74 -18.35
CA ARG A 56 -7.30 -25.80 -18.65
C ARG A 56 -7.60 -25.32 -20.06
N GLU A 57 -7.06 -24.15 -20.42
CA GLU A 57 -7.35 -23.48 -21.70
C GLU A 57 -6.34 -23.87 -22.81
N ASN A 58 -5.38 -24.74 -22.49
CA ASN A 58 -4.28 -25.23 -23.35
C ASN A 58 -3.55 -24.13 -24.16
N ARG A 59 -3.37 -22.95 -23.56
CA ARG A 59 -2.73 -21.79 -24.19
C ARG A 59 -1.87 -21.01 -23.18
N PRO A 60 -0.86 -20.24 -23.63
CA PRO A 60 -0.10 -19.38 -22.75
C PRO A 60 -0.95 -18.22 -22.23
N TYR A 61 -0.56 -17.67 -21.09
CA TYR A 61 -1.09 -16.43 -20.54
C TYR A 61 0.03 -15.64 -19.86
N TYR A 62 -0.17 -14.34 -19.69
CA TYR A 62 0.77 -13.42 -19.08
C TYR A 62 0.25 -13.07 -17.69
N PHE A 63 0.91 -13.54 -16.65
CA PHE A 63 0.62 -13.21 -15.27
C PHE A 63 1.50 -12.05 -14.83
N ASN A 64 0.96 -11.08 -14.10
CA ASN A 64 1.76 -10.05 -13.43
C ASN A 64 1.86 -10.37 -11.94
N ARG A 65 3.05 -10.69 -11.46
CA ARG A 65 3.29 -11.03 -10.04
C ARG A 65 3.18 -9.84 -9.08
N PHE A 66 3.27 -8.60 -9.59
CA PHE A 66 3.15 -7.37 -8.80
C PHE A 66 1.71 -6.83 -8.71
N THR A 67 0.87 -7.12 -9.72
CA THR A 67 -0.55 -6.68 -9.79
C THR A 67 -1.58 -7.82 -9.66
N ASN A 68 -1.14 -9.08 -9.61
CA ASN A 68 -1.98 -10.30 -9.60
C ASN A 68 -2.95 -10.41 -10.80
N GLN A 69 -2.68 -9.71 -11.91
CA GLN A 69 -3.49 -9.79 -13.13
C GLN A 69 -3.04 -10.92 -14.06
N SER A 70 -3.99 -11.59 -14.70
CA SER A 70 -3.73 -12.56 -15.78
C SER A 70 -4.36 -12.08 -17.08
N LEU A 71 -3.52 -11.86 -18.11
CA LEU A 71 -3.93 -11.52 -19.47
C LEU A 71 -3.68 -12.70 -20.42
N TRP A 72 -4.55 -12.89 -21.42
CA TRP A 72 -4.33 -13.90 -22.47
C TRP A 72 -3.48 -13.39 -23.65
N GLU A 73 -3.19 -12.09 -23.65
CA GLU A 73 -2.46 -11.36 -24.70
C GLU A 73 -1.23 -10.69 -24.09
N MET A 74 -0.21 -10.43 -24.91
CA MET A 74 1.02 -9.81 -24.43
C MET A 74 0.72 -8.38 -23.92
N PRO A 75 1.17 -7.99 -22.72
CA PRO A 75 0.95 -6.65 -22.20
C PRO A 75 1.78 -5.61 -22.97
N VAL A 76 1.45 -4.33 -22.80
CA VAL A 76 2.13 -3.20 -23.45
C VAL A 76 2.35 -2.11 -22.40
N LEU A 77 3.59 -1.61 -22.29
CA LEU A 77 4.01 -0.59 -21.32
C LEU A 77 3.94 0.82 -21.92
N GLY A 78 3.68 1.82 -21.08
CA GLY A 78 3.10 3.12 -21.51
C GLY A 78 1.65 2.98 -22.01
N GLN A 79 1.35 1.81 -22.60
CA GLN A 79 0.07 1.12 -22.67
C GLN A 79 -0.82 1.28 -21.42
N HIS A 80 -0.73 0.33 -20.50
CA HIS A 80 -1.64 0.19 -19.37
C HIS A 80 -0.85 0.21 -18.07
N ASP A 81 -1.28 0.99 -17.08
CA ASP A 81 -1.29 0.61 -15.66
C ASP A 81 -1.97 1.70 -14.82
N VAL A 82 -2.32 1.40 -13.55
CA VAL A 82 -2.87 2.37 -12.58
C VAL A 82 -1.87 3.50 -12.28
N ILE A 83 -0.60 3.25 -12.61
CA ILE A 83 0.50 4.20 -12.83
C ILE A 83 0.02 5.52 -13.45
N SER A 84 -0.67 5.49 -14.59
CA SER A 84 -0.83 6.67 -15.44
C SER A 84 -1.68 7.78 -14.82
N ASP A 85 -2.46 7.45 -13.79
CA ASP A 85 -3.39 8.36 -13.13
C ASP A 85 -3.97 7.70 -11.85
N PRO A 86 -3.48 8.10 -10.66
CA PRO A 86 -4.05 7.66 -9.38
C PRO A 86 -5.21 8.54 -8.87
N LEU A 87 -5.60 9.62 -9.58
CA LEU A 87 -6.76 10.46 -9.26
C LEU A 87 -8.07 9.91 -9.88
N GLY A 88 -7.98 9.03 -10.87
CA GLY A 88 -9.11 8.23 -11.37
C GLY A 88 -9.87 8.82 -12.56
N LEU A 89 -9.25 9.70 -13.32
CA LEU A 89 -9.71 10.18 -14.63
C LEU A 89 -9.68 9.08 -15.72
N ASN A 90 -8.83 8.03 -15.60
CA ASN A 90 -8.48 7.12 -16.71
C ASN A 90 -8.29 5.61 -16.39
N ALA A 91 -8.40 5.13 -15.14
CA ALA A 91 -7.99 3.75 -14.77
C ALA A 91 -9.13 2.80 -14.31
N THR A 92 -9.32 1.66 -15.00
CA THR A 92 -10.38 0.65 -14.73
C THR A 92 -9.99 -0.76 -15.21
N PRO A 93 -10.32 -1.84 -14.48
CA PRO A 93 -10.24 -3.23 -14.96
C PRO A 93 -11.62 -3.90 -15.21
N LEU A 94 -11.58 -5.10 -15.80
CA LEU A 94 -12.73 -5.83 -16.35
C LEU A 94 -13.59 -6.56 -15.29
N PRO A 95 -14.93 -6.61 -15.46
CA PRO A 95 -15.77 -7.63 -14.83
C PRO A 95 -15.58 -9.00 -15.51
N GLN A 96 -15.70 -10.08 -14.72
CA GLN A 96 -16.14 -11.37 -15.27
C GLN A 96 -17.67 -11.39 -15.26
N ASP A 97 -18.29 -11.72 -16.38
CA ASP A 97 -19.72 -12.03 -16.44
C ASP A 97 -19.98 -13.07 -17.53
N SER A 98 -20.91 -14.00 -17.28
CA SER A 98 -21.08 -15.19 -18.12
C SER A 98 -22.50 -15.76 -18.09
N SER A 99 -23.35 -15.30 -19.01
CA SER A 99 -24.36 -16.13 -19.70
C SER A 99 -25.02 -15.36 -20.84
N LEU A 100 -25.56 -16.07 -21.82
CA LEU A 100 -26.34 -15.50 -22.93
C LEU A 100 -27.84 -15.75 -22.73
N VAL A 101 -28.64 -15.01 -23.47
CA VAL A 101 -30.11 -14.98 -23.38
C VAL A 101 -30.74 -16.08 -24.24
N GLU A 102 -31.78 -16.76 -23.72
CA GLU A 102 -32.82 -17.38 -24.55
C GLU A 102 -34.17 -17.49 -23.79
N THR A 103 -35.29 -17.39 -24.51
CA THR A 103 -36.68 -17.26 -23.99
C THR A 103 -37.71 -17.52 -25.10
N PRO A 104 -39.01 -17.76 -24.81
CA PRO A 104 -39.66 -18.60 -23.79
C PRO A 104 -40.63 -19.63 -24.50
N PRO A 105 -41.63 -20.30 -23.85
CA PRO A 105 -42.93 -19.66 -23.55
C PRO A 105 -43.79 -20.21 -22.36
N THR A 106 -44.85 -19.45 -22.03
CA THR A 106 -46.15 -19.85 -21.40
C THR A 106 -46.28 -20.39 -19.95
N GLU A 107 -46.89 -19.54 -19.11
CA GLU A 107 -47.94 -19.77 -18.08
C GLU A 107 -47.93 -20.98 -17.10
N ASN A 108 -47.79 -20.72 -15.78
CA ASN A 108 -48.96 -20.63 -14.87
C ASN A 108 -48.67 -20.07 -13.44
N LYS A 109 -49.72 -19.93 -12.61
CA LYS A 109 -49.76 -19.22 -11.30
C LYS A 109 -49.33 -20.03 -10.05
N PRO A 110 -49.09 -19.40 -8.86
CA PRO A 110 -48.12 -19.88 -7.85
C PRO A 110 -48.70 -20.63 -6.64
N ARG A 111 -47.82 -21.20 -5.79
CA ARG A 111 -48.14 -21.70 -4.43
C ARG A 111 -47.06 -21.36 -3.38
N LYS A 112 -47.50 -21.14 -2.13
CA LYS A 112 -46.68 -20.88 -0.93
C LYS A 112 -46.36 -22.18 -0.17
N ARG A 113 -45.20 -22.23 0.50
CA ARG A 113 -44.90 -22.87 1.81
C ARG A 113 -43.77 -22.02 2.44
N GLN A 114 -43.86 -21.31 3.57
CA GLN A 114 -44.54 -21.48 4.87
C GLN A 114 -43.79 -22.43 5.84
N LEU A 115 -43.20 -21.83 6.87
CA LEU A 115 -42.65 -22.48 8.08
C LEU A 115 -43.73 -22.56 9.16
N SER A 116 -43.50 -23.40 10.19
CA SER A 116 -44.21 -23.39 11.47
C SER A 116 -43.35 -24.01 12.59
N GLU A 117 -43.37 -23.43 13.78
CA GLU A 117 -42.80 -23.95 15.03
C GLU A 117 -43.88 -24.72 15.84
N GLU A 118 -43.47 -25.48 16.88
CA GLU A 118 -43.85 -25.27 18.31
C GLU A 118 -43.47 -26.48 19.22
N GLN A 119 -43.69 -26.36 20.54
CA GLN A 119 -43.23 -27.26 21.64
C GLN A 119 -44.44 -27.95 22.36
N PRO A 120 -44.49 -28.26 23.69
CA PRO A 120 -43.50 -28.73 24.71
C PRO A 120 -43.99 -29.94 25.60
N SER A 121 -43.23 -30.29 26.67
CA SER A 121 -43.59 -31.02 27.94
C SER A 121 -43.03 -32.46 28.13
N GLY A 122 -42.65 -32.95 29.34
CA GLY A 122 -42.49 -32.30 30.66
C GLY A 122 -42.16 -33.25 31.85
N ASN A 123 -41.49 -32.73 32.90
CA ASN A 123 -41.32 -33.17 34.32
C ASN A 123 -40.86 -34.59 34.78
N GLY A 124 -39.94 -34.63 35.76
CA GLY A 124 -39.60 -35.79 36.62
C GLY A 124 -38.44 -35.51 37.62
N VAL A 125 -38.44 -36.06 38.86
CA VAL A 125 -37.50 -35.67 39.95
C VAL A 125 -37.09 -36.82 40.89
N LYS A 126 -35.78 -36.98 41.22
CA LYS A 126 -35.21 -37.30 42.58
C LYS A 126 -33.68 -37.56 42.60
N LYS A 127 -33.13 -37.74 43.81
CA LYS A 127 -31.71 -37.84 44.29
C LYS A 127 -31.63 -39.07 45.27
N PRO A 128 -30.51 -39.49 45.93
CA PRO A 128 -29.05 -39.20 45.79
C PRO A 128 -28.05 -40.41 46.09
N LYS A 129 -26.72 -40.11 46.15
CA LYS A 129 -25.70 -40.54 47.18
C LYS A 129 -24.97 -41.93 47.15
N ILE A 130 -23.63 -41.86 46.91
CA ILE A 130 -22.44 -42.56 47.53
C ILE A 130 -22.37 -44.10 47.67
N GLU A 131 -21.23 -44.70 47.27
CA GLU A 131 -20.39 -45.58 48.12
C GLU A 131 -18.92 -45.75 47.64
N ILE A 132 -18.02 -46.23 48.52
CA ILE A 132 -16.56 -46.40 48.31
C ILE A 132 -16.07 -47.67 49.04
N PRO A 133 -15.29 -48.54 48.38
CA PRO A 133 -14.14 -49.22 49.03
C PRO A 133 -12.83 -48.91 48.27
N VAL A 134 -11.74 -48.43 48.89
CA VAL A 134 -10.78 -49.11 49.81
C VAL A 134 -9.69 -49.92 49.08
N THR A 135 -8.44 -49.57 49.38
CA THR A 135 -7.17 -50.13 48.85
C THR A 135 -6.72 -51.39 49.59
N PRO A 136 -5.78 -52.16 49.00
CA PRO A 136 -4.66 -52.70 49.78
C PRO A 136 -3.28 -52.37 49.16
N THR A 137 -2.24 -52.50 49.99
CA THR A 137 -0.83 -52.16 49.68
C THR A 137 0.00 -53.36 49.22
N GLY A 138 0.97 -53.13 48.32
CA GLY A 138 1.99 -54.11 47.91
C GLY A 138 3.21 -53.41 47.28
N GLN A 139 4.40 -54.02 47.33
CA GLN A 139 5.68 -53.37 46.99
C GLN A 139 6.34 -53.92 45.71
N SER A 140 7.39 -53.20 45.27
CA SER A 140 8.55 -53.61 44.46
C SER A 140 8.63 -53.07 43.01
N VAL A 141 9.87 -53.00 42.52
CA VAL A 141 10.38 -52.31 41.33
C VAL A 141 11.42 -53.25 40.72
N PRO A 142 11.38 -53.58 39.40
CA PRO A 142 12.22 -52.82 38.46
C PRO A 142 11.77 -52.70 36.98
N SER A 143 12.34 -51.67 36.33
CA SER A 143 12.68 -51.56 34.89
C SER A 143 11.59 -51.43 33.80
N SER A 144 11.70 -50.28 33.10
CA SER A 144 11.31 -49.87 31.73
C SER A 144 11.20 -50.97 30.64
N PRO A 145 10.43 -50.78 29.52
CA PRO A 145 10.35 -49.49 28.81
C PRO A 145 9.04 -49.04 28.08
N SER A 146 8.88 -47.71 28.05
CA SER A 146 8.49 -46.84 26.90
C SER A 146 7.21 -47.08 26.07
N VAL A 147 6.22 -46.19 26.26
CA VAL A 147 5.27 -45.69 25.23
C VAL A 147 5.15 -44.16 25.39
N PRO A 148 5.12 -43.32 24.33
CA PRO A 148 5.39 -41.89 24.46
C PRO A 148 4.17 -41.01 24.78
N GLY A 149 4.43 -39.91 25.49
CA GLY A 149 3.47 -38.82 25.75
C GLY A 149 3.91 -37.48 25.13
N THR A 150 2.92 -36.62 24.88
CA THR A 150 2.96 -35.20 24.45
C THR A 150 4.32 -34.46 24.44
N PRO A 151 4.73 -33.82 23.33
CA PRO A 151 5.98 -33.08 23.24
C PRO A 151 5.91 -31.71 23.93
N THR A 152 6.25 -31.65 25.22
CA THR A 152 6.71 -30.39 25.83
C THR A 152 8.04 -29.96 25.19
N LEU A 153 8.14 -28.69 24.81
CA LEU A 153 9.15 -28.17 23.87
C LEU A 153 10.54 -27.97 24.53
N LYS A 154 11.22 -29.07 24.90
CA LYS A 154 12.63 -29.07 25.31
C LYS A 154 13.56 -29.14 24.09
N ILE A 155 13.85 -27.98 23.49
CA ILE A 155 14.82 -27.86 22.39
C ILE A 155 15.84 -26.74 22.70
N TRP A 156 17.12 -27.03 22.43
CA TRP A 156 18.32 -26.21 22.63
C TRP A 156 18.68 -25.80 24.08
N GLY A 157 19.84 -26.26 24.55
CA GLY A 157 20.51 -25.74 25.75
C GLY A 157 21.45 -24.57 25.42
N THR A 158 20.97 -23.34 25.59
CA THR A 158 21.71 -22.06 25.58
C THR A 158 20.89 -21.02 26.37
N SER A 159 21.51 -19.91 26.79
CA SER A 159 20.85 -18.85 27.58
C SER A 159 19.58 -18.30 26.90
N PRO A 160 18.52 -17.93 27.66
CA PRO A 160 17.36 -17.24 27.10
C PRO A 160 17.72 -15.94 26.36
N GLU A 161 18.69 -15.19 26.90
CA GLU A 161 19.08 -13.87 26.39
C GLU A 161 19.78 -13.97 25.02
N ASP A 162 20.70 -14.93 24.85
CA ASP A 162 21.37 -15.21 23.58
C ASP A 162 20.38 -15.59 22.47
N LYS A 163 19.35 -16.37 22.81
CA LYS A 163 18.29 -16.77 21.88
C LYS A 163 17.47 -15.56 21.43
N GLN A 164 17.08 -14.69 22.36
CA GLN A 164 16.35 -13.46 22.06
C GLN A 164 17.20 -12.53 21.18
N ALA A 165 18.48 -12.35 21.52
CA ALA A 165 19.42 -11.53 20.75
C ALA A 165 19.67 -12.09 19.34
N ALA A 166 19.80 -13.41 19.17
CA ALA A 166 19.98 -14.05 17.87
C ALA A 166 18.73 -13.95 16.99
N LEU A 167 17.52 -14.07 17.56
CA LEU A 167 16.27 -13.86 16.84
C LEU A 167 16.14 -12.43 16.31
N LEU A 168 16.61 -11.45 17.09
CA LEU A 168 16.47 -10.02 16.80
C LEU A 168 17.54 -9.42 15.87
N ARG A 169 18.60 -10.12 15.47
CA ARG A 169 19.53 -9.60 14.44
C ARG A 169 18.87 -9.60 13.05
N PRO A 170 18.76 -8.45 12.34
CA PRO A 170 18.28 -8.42 10.96
C PRO A 170 19.26 -9.13 10.02
N THR A 171 18.77 -9.80 8.98
CA THR A 171 19.61 -10.35 7.91
C THR A 171 19.89 -9.31 6.82
N GLU A 172 18.94 -8.39 6.61
CA GLU A 172 19.02 -7.28 5.66
C GLU A 172 18.43 -6.04 6.32
N VAL A 173 19.08 -4.89 6.10
CA VAL A 173 18.81 -3.63 6.79
C VAL A 173 18.42 -2.58 5.77
N TYR A 174 17.26 -1.96 5.97
CA TYR A 174 16.69 -0.94 5.08
C TYR A 174 16.56 0.43 5.77
N TRP A 175 17.28 0.63 6.87
CA TRP A 175 17.16 1.76 7.78
C TRP A 175 18.50 2.08 8.45
N ASP A 176 18.70 3.34 8.80
CA ASP A 176 19.68 3.77 9.80
C ASP A 176 18.90 4.32 11.02
N LEU A 177 19.24 3.85 12.22
CA LEU A 177 18.60 4.27 13.49
C LEU A 177 19.60 4.93 14.45
N ASP A 178 20.88 5.06 14.05
CA ASP A 178 21.91 5.67 14.88
C ASP A 178 22.12 7.16 14.49
N ILE A 179 21.53 7.61 13.38
CA ILE A 179 21.38 9.02 13.02
C ILE A 179 20.52 9.74 14.07
N GLN A 180 21.14 10.65 14.82
CA GLN A 180 20.45 11.52 15.76
C GLN A 180 19.72 12.67 15.05
N THR A 181 18.60 13.10 15.62
CA THR A 181 17.77 14.19 15.08
C THR A 181 18.43 15.57 15.25
N ASN A 182 18.39 16.40 14.20
CA ASN A 182 18.65 17.84 14.30
C ASN A 182 17.39 18.70 14.49
N ALA A 183 16.20 18.08 14.57
CA ALA A 183 14.94 18.80 14.65
C ALA A 183 14.71 19.41 16.04
N VAL A 184 14.66 20.74 16.12
CA VAL A 184 14.42 21.48 17.36
C VAL A 184 12.95 21.93 17.42
N ILE A 185 12.28 21.65 18.53
CA ILE A 185 10.90 22.06 18.82
C ILE A 185 10.84 22.89 20.10
N LYS A 186 9.74 23.62 20.27
CA LYS A 186 9.32 24.03 21.63
C LYS A 186 8.89 22.79 22.41
N HIS A 187 9.32 22.69 23.66
CA HIS A 187 8.92 21.64 24.58
C HIS A 187 7.38 21.64 24.71
N ARG A 188 6.77 20.47 24.57
CA ARG A 188 5.31 20.30 24.46
C ARG A 188 4.77 19.33 25.50
N GLY A 189 3.54 19.57 25.93
CA GLY A 189 2.79 18.65 26.78
C GLY A 189 2.58 17.28 26.12
N PRO A 190 2.11 16.30 26.90
CA PRO A 190 1.65 15.02 26.37
C PRO A 190 0.39 15.20 25.50
N SER A 191 -0.02 14.12 24.82
CA SER A 191 -1.19 14.09 23.95
C SER A 191 -2.38 13.38 24.60
N GLU A 192 -3.57 13.92 24.39
CA GLU A 192 -4.88 13.39 24.83
C GLU A 192 -5.34 12.12 24.08
N VAL A 193 -4.51 11.59 23.18
CA VAL A 193 -4.78 10.30 22.51
C VAL A 193 -4.56 9.16 23.51
N LEU A 194 -5.64 8.44 23.81
CA LEU A 194 -5.61 7.34 24.77
C LEU A 194 -4.66 6.19 24.34
N PRO A 195 -3.86 5.61 25.25
CA PRO A 195 -2.93 4.52 24.95
C PRO A 195 -3.59 3.31 24.27
N PRO A 196 -3.04 2.76 23.17
CA PRO A 196 -3.69 1.69 22.44
C PRO A 196 -3.73 0.37 23.22
N HIS A 197 -4.86 -0.32 23.13
CA HIS A 197 -5.12 -1.61 23.76
C HIS A 197 -5.73 -2.60 22.73
N PRO A 198 -5.35 -3.90 22.72
CA PRO A 198 -5.75 -4.83 21.65
C PRO A 198 -7.25 -4.96 21.41
N GLU A 199 -8.09 -4.93 22.45
CA GLU A 199 -9.56 -4.95 22.30
C GLU A 199 -10.09 -3.72 21.53
N VAL A 200 -9.44 -2.56 21.69
CA VAL A 200 -9.87 -1.29 21.07
C VAL A 200 -9.46 -1.26 19.60
N GLU A 201 -8.25 -1.72 19.26
CA GLU A 201 -7.85 -1.89 17.85
C GLU A 201 -8.64 -3.02 17.16
N LEU A 202 -9.01 -4.09 17.88
CA LEU A 202 -9.88 -5.14 17.37
C LEU A 202 -11.25 -4.57 17.00
N LEU A 203 -11.92 -3.90 17.95
CA LEU A 203 -13.21 -3.23 17.71
C LEU A 203 -13.12 -2.21 16.57
N ARG A 204 -12.09 -1.34 16.58
CA ARG A 204 -11.87 -0.34 15.51
C ARG A 204 -11.71 -1.00 14.15
N SER A 205 -10.93 -2.09 14.05
CA SER A 205 -10.74 -2.81 12.78
C SER A 205 -12.05 -3.41 12.24
N GLN A 206 -12.89 -3.98 13.11
CA GLN A 206 -14.20 -4.51 12.73
C GLN A 206 -15.17 -3.41 12.28
N LEU A 207 -15.15 -2.25 12.94
CA LEU A 207 -15.98 -1.09 12.59
C LEU A 207 -15.52 -0.43 11.28
N ILE A 208 -14.22 -0.34 11.00
CA ILE A 208 -13.71 0.13 9.70
C ILE A 208 -14.16 -0.79 8.55
N LEU A 209 -14.11 -2.12 8.74
CA LEU A 209 -14.62 -3.06 7.73
C LEU A 209 -16.12 -2.87 7.46
N LYS A 210 -16.93 -2.65 8.49
CA LYS A 210 -18.36 -2.31 8.34
C LYS A 210 -18.57 -0.96 7.64
N LEU A 211 -17.75 0.05 7.93
CA LEU A 211 -17.84 1.37 7.30
C LEU A 211 -17.49 1.32 5.81
N ARG A 212 -16.47 0.54 5.43
CA ARG A 212 -16.15 0.22 4.01
C ARG A 212 -17.28 -0.52 3.30
N GLN A 213 -17.94 -1.45 4.00
CA GLN A 213 -19.09 -2.19 3.44
C GLN A 213 -20.30 -1.27 3.22
N HIS A 214 -20.66 -0.42 4.20
CA HIS A 214 -21.71 0.57 4.04
C HIS A 214 -21.42 1.59 2.92
N TYR A 215 -20.15 1.90 2.66
CA TYR A 215 -19.76 2.76 1.55
C TYR A 215 -20.05 2.10 0.19
N ARG A 216 -19.70 0.81 0.02
CA ARG A 216 -20.10 0.02 -1.16
C ARG A 216 -21.60 -0.03 -1.33
N GLU A 217 -22.33 -0.35 -0.26
CA GLU A 217 -23.80 -0.43 -0.27
C GLU A 217 -24.43 0.89 -0.71
N LEU A 218 -23.96 2.04 -0.22
CA LEU A 218 -24.50 3.35 -0.58
C LEU A 218 -24.22 3.73 -2.04
N CYS A 219 -23.01 3.50 -2.55
CA CYS A 219 -22.69 3.75 -3.97
C CYS A 219 -23.55 2.87 -4.90
N GLN A 220 -23.64 1.57 -4.58
CA GLN A 220 -24.35 0.60 -5.42
C GLN A 220 -25.88 0.77 -5.36
N GLN A 221 -26.44 1.20 -4.21
CA GLN A 221 -27.89 1.41 -4.05
C GLN A 221 -28.37 2.76 -4.61
N ARG A 222 -27.53 3.81 -4.58
CA ARG A 222 -27.95 5.17 -5.00
C ARG A 222 -27.54 5.51 -6.43
N GLU A 223 -26.28 5.28 -6.78
CA GLU A 223 -25.71 5.64 -8.09
C GLU A 223 -25.59 4.45 -9.04
N GLY A 224 -25.65 3.21 -8.51
CA GLY A 224 -25.52 1.99 -9.30
C GLY A 224 -24.09 1.56 -9.59
N ILE A 225 -23.10 2.17 -8.93
CA ILE A 225 -21.66 1.93 -9.13
C ILE A 225 -21.00 1.26 -7.93
N GLU A 226 -19.94 0.48 -8.16
CA GLU A 226 -18.96 0.17 -7.12
C GLU A 226 -18.18 1.44 -6.73
N PRO A 227 -17.70 1.58 -5.48
CA PRO A 227 -16.88 2.71 -5.07
C PRO A 227 -15.64 2.94 -5.95
N PRO A 228 -15.29 4.20 -6.26
CA PRO A 228 -14.03 4.51 -6.93
C PRO A 228 -12.84 3.98 -6.13
N ARG A 229 -11.83 3.45 -6.84
CA ARG A 229 -10.64 2.81 -6.24
C ARG A 229 -9.90 3.78 -5.34
N GLU A 230 -9.57 3.34 -4.14
CA GLU A 230 -8.91 4.12 -3.08
C GLU A 230 -9.65 5.35 -2.54
N SER A 231 -10.86 5.67 -3.02
CA SER A 231 -11.65 6.81 -2.54
C SER A 231 -11.93 6.79 -1.04
N PHE A 232 -12.23 5.63 -0.46
CA PHE A 232 -12.40 5.49 0.99
C PHE A 232 -11.10 5.80 1.76
N ASN A 233 -9.96 5.45 1.16
CA ASN A 233 -8.66 5.64 1.78
C ASN A 233 -8.23 7.12 1.69
N ARG A 234 -8.32 7.75 0.50
CA ARG A 234 -8.13 9.20 0.34
C ARG A 234 -9.10 10.02 1.20
N TRP A 235 -10.35 9.60 1.32
CA TRP A 235 -11.31 10.18 2.26
C TRP A 235 -10.80 10.17 3.71
N MET A 236 -10.22 9.07 4.22
CA MET A 236 -9.63 9.08 5.57
C MET A 236 -8.46 10.06 5.70
N LEU A 237 -7.65 10.26 4.65
CA LEU A 237 -6.57 11.27 4.66
C LEU A 237 -7.14 12.69 4.70
N GLU A 238 -7.97 13.03 3.71
CA GLU A 238 -8.57 14.36 3.52
C GLU A 238 -9.36 14.77 4.76
N ARG A 239 -10.24 13.89 5.25
CA ARG A 239 -11.00 14.15 6.48
C ARG A 239 -10.06 14.39 7.67
N LYS A 240 -8.95 13.66 7.81
CA LYS A 240 -8.01 13.89 8.92
C LYS A 240 -7.24 15.20 8.84
N VAL A 241 -7.14 15.85 7.68
CA VAL A 241 -6.65 17.25 7.61
C VAL A 241 -7.57 18.15 8.44
N VAL A 242 -8.89 18.06 8.27
CA VAL A 242 -9.87 18.96 8.91
C VAL A 242 -10.46 18.44 10.25
N ASP A 243 -10.37 17.14 10.54
CA ASP A 243 -10.99 16.48 11.69
C ASP A 243 -10.46 16.95 13.05
N LYS A 244 -11.23 17.77 13.76
CA LYS A 244 -10.99 18.19 15.15
C LYS A 244 -11.45 17.10 16.15
N GLY A 245 -11.26 15.83 15.78
CA GLY A 245 -11.78 14.64 16.47
C GLY A 245 -10.72 13.92 17.32
N SER A 246 -11.14 13.01 18.21
CA SER A 246 -10.26 12.37 19.19
C SER A 246 -9.88 10.90 18.91
N ASP A 247 -10.52 10.24 17.93
CA ASP A 247 -10.02 8.94 17.45
C ASP A 247 -8.81 9.13 16.51
N PRO A 248 -7.74 8.33 16.60
CA PRO A 248 -6.59 8.50 15.71
C PRO A 248 -6.91 8.23 14.23
N LEU A 249 -7.87 7.38 13.88
CA LEU A 249 -8.02 6.88 12.51
C LEU A 249 -9.36 7.26 11.85
N LEU A 250 -10.47 7.14 12.56
CA LEU A 250 -11.79 7.50 12.01
C LEU A 250 -12.11 8.98 12.23
N PRO A 251 -12.67 9.70 11.24
CA PRO A 251 -13.12 11.08 11.41
C PRO A 251 -14.42 11.19 12.22
N SER A 252 -14.60 12.30 12.93
CA SER A 252 -15.73 12.53 13.86
C SER A 252 -16.12 13.99 14.10
N ASN A 253 -15.29 14.97 13.71
CA ASN A 253 -15.52 16.41 13.88
C ASN A 253 -14.90 17.20 12.71
N CYS A 254 -15.40 16.94 11.50
CA CYS A 254 -14.97 17.58 10.25
C CYS A 254 -15.92 18.70 9.82
N GLU A 255 -15.36 19.79 9.30
CA GLU A 255 -16.09 20.87 8.63
C GLU A 255 -15.38 21.16 7.30
N PRO A 256 -16.09 21.22 6.15
CA PRO A 256 -17.50 20.85 5.95
C PRO A 256 -17.75 19.34 6.17
N ILE A 257 -19.00 18.94 6.40
CA ILE A 257 -19.38 17.51 6.60
C ILE A 257 -19.15 16.67 5.33
N VAL A 258 -19.51 17.20 4.16
CA VAL A 258 -19.26 16.55 2.86
C VAL A 258 -17.75 16.63 2.57
N SER A 259 -17.18 15.52 2.08
CA SER A 259 -15.76 15.43 1.69
C SER A 259 -15.59 15.85 0.24
N PRO A 260 -14.73 16.85 -0.07
CA PRO A 260 -14.40 17.22 -1.44
C PRO A 260 -13.73 16.08 -2.23
N SER A 261 -12.86 15.28 -1.60
CA SER A 261 -12.24 14.08 -2.22
C SER A 261 -13.30 13.04 -2.58
N MET A 262 -14.07 12.54 -1.60
CA MET A 262 -15.05 11.48 -1.86
C MET A 262 -16.14 11.94 -2.86
N PHE A 263 -16.59 13.19 -2.77
CA PHE A 263 -17.54 13.76 -3.73
C PHE A 263 -16.95 13.81 -5.14
N ARG A 264 -15.75 14.37 -5.31
CA ARG A 264 -15.03 14.49 -6.59
C ARG A 264 -14.85 13.12 -7.26
N GLU A 265 -14.43 12.12 -6.49
CA GLU A 265 -14.18 10.78 -6.99
C GLU A 265 -15.45 10.02 -7.37
N ILE A 266 -16.53 10.10 -6.57
CA ILE A 266 -17.82 9.47 -6.93
C ILE A 266 -18.40 10.11 -8.19
N MET A 267 -18.33 11.45 -8.30
CA MET A 267 -18.87 12.19 -9.45
C MET A 267 -18.12 11.88 -10.76
N ASN A 268 -16.83 11.52 -10.70
CA ASN A 268 -16.06 11.11 -11.88
C ASN A 268 -16.56 9.78 -12.51
N ASP A 269 -17.07 8.87 -11.69
CA ASP A 269 -17.63 7.56 -12.09
C ASP A 269 -19.15 7.62 -12.41
N ILE A 270 -19.76 8.81 -12.48
CA ILE A 270 -21.18 9.03 -12.83
C ILE A 270 -21.31 9.55 -14.27
N PRO A 271 -22.29 9.09 -15.08
CA PRO A 271 -23.32 8.10 -14.78
C PRO A 271 -22.83 6.65 -14.94
N ILE A 272 -21.63 6.45 -15.49
CA ILE A 272 -20.88 5.19 -15.45
C ILE A 272 -19.39 5.50 -15.34
N ARG A 273 -18.67 4.63 -14.62
CA ARG A 273 -17.21 4.54 -14.65
C ARG A 273 -16.70 4.33 -16.07
N LEU A 274 -15.79 5.18 -16.53
CA LEU A 274 -15.17 5.00 -17.84
C LEU A 274 -14.09 3.91 -17.78
N SER A 275 -14.21 2.91 -18.65
CA SER A 275 -13.21 1.86 -18.81
C SER A 275 -12.23 2.20 -19.91
N ARG A 276 -10.93 1.99 -19.70
CA ARG A 276 -9.94 2.19 -20.76
C ARG A 276 -10.21 1.24 -21.92
N ILE A 277 -10.29 1.80 -23.12
CA ILE A 277 -10.71 1.11 -24.34
C ILE A 277 -9.50 0.61 -25.13
N LYS A 278 -9.43 -0.70 -25.37
CA LYS A 278 -8.44 -1.29 -26.29
C LYS A 278 -8.99 -1.31 -27.71
N PHE A 279 -10.18 -1.90 -27.88
CA PHE A 279 -10.74 -2.27 -29.19
C PHE A 279 -11.95 -1.41 -29.60
N ARG A 280 -12.19 -1.31 -30.93
CA ARG A 280 -13.27 -0.50 -31.51
C ARG A 280 -14.66 -0.82 -30.94
N GLU A 281 -14.99 -2.11 -30.79
CA GLU A 281 -16.30 -2.54 -30.27
C GLU A 281 -16.46 -2.29 -28.77
N GLU A 282 -15.37 -2.15 -28.02
CA GLU A 282 -15.43 -1.67 -26.63
C GLU A 282 -15.75 -0.17 -26.60
N ALA A 283 -15.17 0.62 -27.52
CA ALA A 283 -15.44 2.05 -27.67
C ALA A 283 -16.93 2.29 -27.96
N LYS A 284 -17.46 1.60 -28.97
CA LYS A 284 -18.88 1.63 -29.35
C LYS A 284 -19.80 1.24 -28.19
N ARG A 285 -19.43 0.20 -27.44
CA ARG A 285 -20.17 -0.29 -26.27
C ARG A 285 -20.14 0.70 -25.09
N LEU A 286 -19.01 1.36 -24.84
CA LEU A 286 -18.89 2.37 -23.78
C LEU A 286 -19.70 3.62 -24.11
N LEU A 287 -19.63 4.12 -25.36
CA LEU A 287 -20.45 5.23 -25.82
C LEU A 287 -21.95 4.95 -25.68
N PHE A 288 -22.40 3.77 -26.11
CA PHE A 288 -23.79 3.35 -25.95
C PHE A 288 -24.21 3.31 -24.47
N LYS A 289 -23.42 2.68 -23.61
CA LYS A 289 -23.70 2.59 -22.17
C LYS A 289 -23.73 3.96 -21.49
N TYR A 290 -22.83 4.87 -21.86
CA TYR A 290 -22.80 6.23 -21.32
C TYR A 290 -24.08 7.00 -21.70
N ALA A 291 -24.46 6.95 -22.98
CA ALA A 291 -25.66 7.60 -23.50
C ALA A 291 -26.95 7.05 -22.83
N GLU A 292 -27.05 5.72 -22.68
CA GLU A 292 -28.16 5.08 -21.98
C GLU A 292 -28.23 5.47 -20.50
N ALA A 293 -27.10 5.44 -19.79
CA ALA A 293 -27.04 5.79 -18.37
C ALA A 293 -27.33 7.27 -18.11
N ALA A 294 -26.81 8.18 -18.94
CA ALA A 294 -27.11 9.61 -18.88
C ALA A 294 -28.62 9.89 -19.05
N ARG A 295 -29.28 9.24 -20.03
CA ARG A 295 -30.73 9.32 -20.21
C ARG A 295 -31.48 8.76 -19.01
N ARG A 296 -31.10 7.57 -18.52
CA ARG A 296 -31.75 6.92 -17.38
C ARG A 296 -31.67 7.76 -16.11
N LEU A 297 -30.54 8.41 -15.85
CA LEU A 297 -30.34 9.31 -14.71
C LEU A 297 -31.19 10.58 -14.82
N ILE A 298 -31.17 11.27 -15.98
CA ILE A 298 -31.94 12.52 -16.18
C ILE A 298 -33.46 12.29 -16.25
N GLU A 299 -33.91 11.06 -16.52
CA GLU A 299 -35.32 10.66 -16.48
C GLU A 299 -35.77 10.31 -15.06
N SER A 300 -35.01 9.49 -14.34
CA SER A 300 -35.36 9.01 -13.00
C SER A 300 -35.19 10.03 -11.87
N ARG A 301 -34.37 11.07 -12.06
CA ARG A 301 -34.07 12.09 -11.03
C ARG A 301 -34.77 13.42 -11.25
N SER A 302 -34.69 14.29 -10.24
CA SER A 302 -35.09 15.70 -10.31
C SER A 302 -34.08 16.51 -11.12
N ALA A 303 -34.46 16.94 -12.32
CA ALA A 303 -33.68 17.81 -13.19
C ALA A 303 -34.58 18.87 -13.83
N SER A 304 -34.02 20.05 -14.15
CA SER A 304 -34.77 21.13 -14.81
C SER A 304 -35.28 20.70 -16.19
N PRO A 305 -36.41 21.24 -16.68
CA PRO A 305 -36.97 20.86 -17.98
C PRO A 305 -35.95 20.96 -19.13
N ASP A 306 -35.11 21.99 -19.11
CA ASP A 306 -34.12 22.22 -20.16
C ASP A 306 -32.91 21.29 -20.03
N SER A 307 -32.46 20.96 -18.81
CA SER A 307 -31.46 19.90 -18.60
C SER A 307 -31.94 18.55 -19.14
N ARG A 308 -33.22 18.22 -18.93
CA ARG A 308 -33.84 17.01 -19.49
C ARG A 308 -33.89 17.04 -21.01
N LYS A 309 -34.22 18.18 -21.64
CA LYS A 309 -34.21 18.34 -23.11
C LYS A 309 -32.80 18.17 -23.67
N VAL A 310 -31.80 18.87 -23.13
CA VAL A 310 -30.41 18.85 -23.61
C VAL A 310 -29.83 17.43 -23.56
N VAL A 311 -29.96 16.73 -22.42
CA VAL A 311 -29.44 15.36 -22.29
C VAL A 311 -30.18 14.39 -23.22
N LYS A 312 -31.52 14.43 -23.27
CA LYS A 312 -32.30 13.54 -24.17
C LYS A 312 -31.96 13.77 -25.65
N TRP A 313 -31.76 15.03 -26.07
CA TRP A 313 -31.43 15.35 -27.47
C TRP A 313 -30.04 14.86 -27.86
N ASN A 314 -29.00 15.13 -27.05
CA ASN A 314 -27.64 14.66 -27.30
C ASN A 314 -27.54 13.12 -27.29
N VAL A 315 -28.31 12.45 -26.44
CA VAL A 315 -28.40 10.98 -26.41
C VAL A 315 -29.08 10.42 -27.66
N GLU A 316 -30.21 10.98 -28.10
CA GLU A 316 -30.90 10.50 -29.30
C GLU A 316 -30.10 10.80 -30.58
N ASP A 317 -29.38 11.92 -30.66
CA ASP A 317 -28.41 12.18 -31.72
C ASP A 317 -27.28 11.12 -31.72
N THR A 318 -26.72 10.81 -30.55
CA THR A 318 -25.70 9.75 -30.41
C THR A 318 -26.24 8.39 -30.87
N PHE A 319 -27.46 8.01 -30.48
CA PHE A 319 -28.11 6.79 -30.97
C PHE A 319 -28.48 6.85 -32.46
N SER A 320 -28.79 8.02 -33.01
CA SER A 320 -29.03 8.26 -34.45
C SER A 320 -27.76 8.06 -35.26
N TRP A 321 -26.62 8.60 -34.81
CA TRP A 321 -25.31 8.38 -35.42
C TRP A 321 -24.87 6.92 -35.30
N LEU A 322 -24.97 6.29 -34.12
CA LEU A 322 -24.64 4.87 -33.89
C LEU A 322 -25.42 3.87 -34.77
N ARG A 323 -26.61 4.26 -35.26
CA ARG A 323 -27.45 3.48 -36.21
C ARG A 323 -27.11 3.73 -37.68
N LYS A 324 -26.42 4.82 -38.01
CA LYS A 324 -26.08 5.21 -39.38
C LYS A 324 -24.65 4.80 -39.72
N ASP A 325 -23.70 5.19 -38.88
CA ASP A 325 -22.28 4.96 -39.13
C ASP A 325 -21.84 3.57 -38.68
N HIS A 326 -21.49 2.75 -39.67
CA HIS A 326 -20.96 1.40 -39.48
C HIS A 326 -19.42 1.39 -39.62
N SER A 327 -18.88 2.41 -40.30
CA SER A 327 -17.47 2.61 -40.67
C SER A 327 -16.62 3.24 -39.56
N ALA A 328 -17.22 4.05 -38.68
CA ALA A 328 -16.55 4.80 -37.61
C ALA A 328 -15.43 4.02 -36.91
N SER A 329 -14.27 4.67 -36.77
CA SER A 329 -13.05 4.18 -36.12
C SER A 329 -13.20 4.07 -34.60
N LYS A 330 -12.17 3.60 -33.89
CA LYS A 330 -12.17 3.60 -32.42
C LYS A 330 -12.17 5.04 -31.90
N GLU A 331 -11.43 5.90 -32.58
CA GLU A 331 -11.18 7.29 -32.25
C GLU A 331 -12.49 8.10 -32.41
N ASP A 332 -13.24 7.90 -33.49
CA ASP A 332 -14.58 8.50 -33.68
C ASP A 332 -15.54 8.20 -32.52
N TYR A 333 -15.54 6.97 -31.98
CA TYR A 333 -16.36 6.61 -30.82
C TYR A 333 -15.89 7.30 -29.53
N MET A 334 -14.59 7.54 -29.37
CA MET A 334 -14.02 8.23 -28.21
C MET A 334 -14.26 9.74 -28.27
N ASP A 335 -14.09 10.37 -29.43
CA ASP A 335 -14.38 11.78 -29.65
C ASP A 335 -15.88 12.07 -29.48
N ARG A 336 -16.76 11.17 -29.95
CA ARG A 336 -18.20 11.28 -29.71
C ARG A 336 -18.56 11.08 -28.23
N LEU A 337 -17.82 10.24 -27.50
CA LEU A 337 -18.00 10.05 -26.05
C LEU A 337 -17.57 11.30 -25.28
N GLU A 338 -16.43 11.90 -25.61
CA GLU A 338 -15.98 13.13 -24.95
C GLU A 338 -16.89 14.33 -25.29
N HIS A 339 -17.35 14.43 -26.55
CA HIS A 339 -18.38 15.41 -26.90
C HIS A 339 -19.66 15.21 -26.06
N LEU A 340 -20.16 13.97 -25.96
CA LEU A 340 -21.35 13.66 -25.17
C LEU A 340 -21.14 13.91 -23.67
N ARG A 341 -19.97 13.60 -23.12
CA ARG A 341 -19.56 13.90 -21.74
C ARG A 341 -19.52 15.41 -21.49
N LYS A 342 -19.00 16.20 -22.43
CA LYS A 342 -18.95 17.67 -22.37
C LYS A 342 -20.34 18.31 -22.43
N GLN A 343 -21.25 17.80 -23.25
CA GLN A 343 -22.63 18.31 -23.35
C GLN A 343 -23.53 17.86 -22.19
N CYS A 344 -23.49 16.58 -21.81
CA CYS A 344 -24.38 16.03 -20.79
C CYS A 344 -23.84 16.16 -19.36
N GLY A 345 -22.51 16.18 -19.18
CA GLY A 345 -21.84 16.14 -17.88
C GLY A 345 -22.37 17.16 -16.87
N PRO A 346 -22.44 18.46 -17.18
CA PRO A 346 -22.96 19.46 -16.24
C PRO A 346 -24.39 19.17 -15.77
N HIS A 347 -25.26 18.69 -16.67
CA HIS A 347 -26.66 18.36 -16.36
C HIS A 347 -26.81 17.06 -15.57
N VAL A 348 -25.99 16.04 -15.88
CA VAL A 348 -25.95 14.77 -15.16
C VAL A 348 -25.40 14.98 -13.74
N SER A 349 -24.29 15.74 -13.61
CA SER A 349 -23.72 16.13 -12.32
C SER A 349 -24.70 16.92 -11.46
N ALA A 350 -25.39 17.92 -12.03
CA ALA A 350 -26.41 18.68 -11.31
C ALA A 350 -27.56 17.78 -10.80
N ALA A 351 -27.97 16.77 -11.59
CA ALA A 351 -29.01 15.81 -11.21
C ALA A 351 -28.53 14.69 -10.26
N ALA A 352 -27.22 14.55 -10.03
CA ALA A 352 -26.63 13.55 -9.13
C ALA A 352 -26.15 14.11 -7.79
N LYS A 353 -25.78 15.40 -7.76
CA LYS A 353 -25.17 16.10 -6.63
C LYS A 353 -25.73 15.70 -5.26
N ASP A 354 -27.02 15.95 -5.03
CA ASP A 354 -27.67 15.77 -3.72
C ASP A 354 -27.60 14.32 -3.21
N SER A 355 -27.64 13.35 -4.14
CA SER A 355 -27.52 11.93 -3.82
C SER A 355 -26.12 11.58 -3.32
N VAL A 356 -25.09 12.10 -4.01
CA VAL A 356 -23.66 11.91 -3.69
C VAL A 356 -23.25 12.66 -2.43
N GLU A 357 -23.68 13.91 -2.24
CA GLU A 357 -23.51 14.63 -0.95
C GLU A 357 -24.15 13.83 0.19
N GLY A 358 -25.30 13.19 -0.07
CA GLY A 358 -25.95 12.26 0.84
C GLY A 358 -25.16 10.97 1.12
N ILE A 359 -24.32 10.46 0.21
CA ILE A 359 -23.39 9.35 0.46
C ILE A 359 -22.29 9.82 1.40
N CYS A 360 -21.58 10.90 1.04
CA CYS A 360 -20.48 11.46 1.80
C CYS A 360 -20.91 11.81 3.23
N SER A 361 -22.04 12.48 3.39
CA SER A 361 -22.63 12.84 4.68
C SER A 361 -23.02 11.59 5.48
N LYS A 362 -23.66 10.58 4.86
CA LYS A 362 -24.06 9.37 5.59
C LYS A 362 -22.86 8.57 6.09
N ILE A 363 -21.78 8.44 5.31
CA ILE A 363 -20.56 7.77 5.74
C ILE A 363 -19.85 8.53 6.88
N TYR A 364 -19.78 9.86 6.80
CA TYR A 364 -19.27 10.66 7.92
C TYR A 364 -20.08 10.45 9.22
N HIS A 365 -21.41 10.45 9.15
CA HIS A 365 -22.25 10.24 10.33
C HIS A 365 -22.15 8.82 10.93
N ILE A 366 -21.96 7.78 10.10
CA ILE A 366 -21.68 6.42 10.61
C ILE A 366 -20.28 6.36 11.26
N SER A 367 -19.28 7.03 10.67
CA SER A 367 -17.94 7.17 11.28
C SER A 367 -18.01 7.82 12.68
N LEU A 368 -18.81 8.88 12.82
CA LEU A 368 -19.03 9.58 14.09
C LEU A 368 -19.67 8.65 15.16
N GLU A 369 -20.67 7.83 14.78
CA GLU A 369 -21.24 6.80 15.67
C GLU A 369 -20.18 5.76 16.08
N TYR A 370 -19.36 5.30 15.14
CA TYR A 370 -18.35 4.29 15.40
C TYR A 370 -17.22 4.83 16.29
N VAL A 371 -16.82 6.10 16.14
CA VAL A 371 -15.87 6.77 17.03
C VAL A 371 -16.39 6.86 18.47
N LYS A 372 -17.67 7.20 18.67
CA LYS A 372 -18.28 7.20 20.02
C LYS A 372 -18.18 5.83 20.67
N ARG A 373 -18.60 4.77 19.96
CA ARG A 373 -18.56 3.38 20.43
C ARG A 373 -17.12 2.88 20.72
N ILE A 374 -16.14 3.37 19.98
CA ILE A 374 -14.71 3.09 20.23
C ILE A 374 -14.23 3.81 21.50
N ARG A 375 -14.54 5.11 21.67
CA ARG A 375 -14.21 5.88 22.89
C ARG A 375 -14.87 5.25 24.11
N GLU A 376 -16.17 4.95 24.06
CA GLU A 376 -16.93 4.26 25.11
C GLU A 376 -16.26 2.97 25.58
N LYS A 377 -15.89 2.05 24.66
CA LYS A 377 -15.19 0.81 25.07
C LYS A 377 -13.78 1.08 25.57
N HIS A 378 -13.10 2.11 25.09
CA HIS A 378 -11.77 2.48 25.58
C HIS A 378 -11.84 3.01 27.03
N LEU A 379 -12.76 3.93 27.31
CA LEU A 379 -12.98 4.48 28.65
C LEU A 379 -13.44 3.44 29.64
N ALA A 380 -14.26 2.47 29.21
CA ALA A 380 -14.59 1.30 30.02
C ALA A 380 -13.34 0.53 30.45
N ILE A 381 -12.39 0.27 29.54
CA ILE A 381 -11.13 -0.45 29.87
C ILE A 381 -10.25 0.35 30.84
N LEU A 382 -10.15 1.67 30.67
CA LEU A 382 -9.39 2.51 31.60
C LEU A 382 -10.01 2.51 33.01
N LYS A 383 -11.34 2.64 33.09
CA LYS A 383 -12.10 2.57 34.34
C LYS A 383 -12.04 1.18 34.99
N GLU A 384 -12.10 0.10 34.20
CA GLU A 384 -11.90 -1.30 34.65
C GLU A 384 -10.52 -1.49 35.32
N ASN A 385 -9.52 -0.66 34.98
CA ASN A 385 -8.15 -0.71 35.52
C ASN A 385 -7.83 0.44 36.50
N ASN A 386 -8.82 1.20 36.96
CA ASN A 386 -8.67 2.36 37.86
C ASN A 386 -7.76 3.49 37.31
N ILE A 387 -7.69 3.65 35.99
CA ILE A 387 -6.94 4.74 35.34
C ILE A 387 -7.88 5.92 35.08
N PRO A 388 -7.56 7.15 35.54
CA PRO A 388 -8.37 8.33 35.28
C PRO A 388 -8.31 8.73 33.79
N GLU A 389 -9.42 9.27 33.27
CA GLU A 389 -9.49 9.82 31.91
C GLU A 389 -8.86 11.22 31.84
N GLU A 390 -9.12 12.06 32.86
CA GLU A 390 -8.56 13.39 32.99
C GLU A 390 -7.25 13.32 33.79
N VAL A 391 -6.19 13.85 33.19
CA VAL A 391 -4.88 14.06 33.85
C VAL A 391 -4.63 15.57 33.81
N GLU A 392 -4.31 16.18 34.94
CA GLU A 392 -3.97 17.61 34.97
C GLU A 392 -2.81 17.89 34.02
N ALA A 393 -3.01 18.84 33.09
CA ALA A 393 -1.99 19.20 32.13
C ALA A 393 -0.77 19.78 32.88
N PRO A 394 0.39 19.12 32.86
CA PRO A 394 1.54 19.57 33.65
C PRO A 394 2.02 20.93 33.16
N GLU A 395 2.44 21.82 34.06
CA GLU A 395 3.04 23.09 33.67
C GLU A 395 4.33 22.85 32.87
N VAL A 396 4.27 23.10 31.56
CA VAL A 396 5.38 22.87 30.64
C VAL A 396 6.25 24.12 30.56
N GLU A 397 7.43 24.07 31.19
CA GLU A 397 8.43 25.14 31.04
C GLU A 397 8.70 25.45 29.54
N PRO A 398 8.58 26.71 29.10
CA PRO A 398 8.73 27.09 27.70
C PRO A 398 10.22 27.14 27.31
N ARG A 399 10.76 25.99 26.92
CA ARG A 399 12.15 25.81 26.47
C ARG A 399 12.24 25.17 25.09
N LEU A 400 13.38 25.35 24.42
CA LEU A 400 13.68 24.64 23.17
C LEU A 400 14.37 23.31 23.47
N VAL A 401 14.01 22.26 22.73
CA VAL A 401 14.56 20.90 22.88
C VAL A 401 14.64 20.21 21.53
N TYR A 402 15.56 19.26 21.38
CA TYR A 402 15.50 18.30 20.27
C TYR A 402 14.21 17.47 20.34
N CYS A 403 13.68 17.09 19.19
CA CYS A 403 12.39 16.40 19.12
C CYS A 403 12.46 15.01 19.79
N TYR A 404 11.38 14.66 20.48
CA TYR A 404 11.23 13.39 21.19
C TYR A 404 9.88 12.74 20.83
N PRO A 405 9.73 11.42 21.04
CA PRO A 405 8.48 10.73 20.75
C PRO A 405 7.28 11.35 21.46
N VAL A 406 6.14 11.38 20.77
CA VAL A 406 4.87 11.80 21.38
C VAL A 406 4.64 10.97 22.65
N ARG A 407 4.39 11.68 23.76
CA ARG A 407 4.00 11.09 25.03
C ARG A 407 2.49 11.20 25.16
N LEU A 408 1.85 10.26 25.85
CA LEU A 408 0.40 10.25 26.07
C LEU A 408 0.13 10.69 27.51
N ALA A 409 -0.95 11.45 27.74
CA ALA A 409 -1.25 12.02 29.06
C ALA A 409 -1.73 10.91 30.01
N VAL A 410 -2.67 10.11 29.53
CA VAL A 410 -3.24 8.96 30.25
C VAL A 410 -2.24 7.80 30.28
N SER A 411 -2.10 7.16 31.44
CA SER A 411 -1.24 5.98 31.63
C SER A 411 -1.76 4.77 30.86
N ALA A 412 -0.84 3.94 30.35
CA ALA A 412 -1.22 2.73 29.59
C ALA A 412 -1.80 1.64 30.52
N PRO A 413 -2.94 1.02 30.18
CA PRO A 413 -3.50 -0.08 30.96
C PRO A 413 -2.62 -1.34 30.91
N PRO A 414 -2.78 -2.28 31.86
CA PRO A 414 -2.29 -3.64 31.75
C PRO A 414 -2.68 -4.26 30.40
N MET A 415 -1.69 -4.82 29.70
CA MET A 415 -1.91 -5.36 28.35
C MET A 415 -2.25 -6.86 28.43
N PRO A 416 -3.18 -7.36 27.60
CA PRO A 416 -3.59 -8.75 27.62
C PRO A 416 -2.54 -9.63 26.93
N SER A 417 -2.59 -10.94 27.19
CA SER A 417 -1.69 -11.91 26.55
C SER A 417 -1.85 -11.94 25.03
N VAL A 418 -0.72 -11.96 24.34
CA VAL A 418 -0.62 -11.99 22.87
C VAL A 418 0.39 -13.07 22.49
N GLU A 419 -0.03 -13.99 21.63
CA GLU A 419 0.81 -15.09 21.16
C GLU A 419 1.75 -14.61 20.05
N MET A 420 2.96 -15.17 19.99
CA MET A 420 3.91 -14.94 18.89
C MET A 420 4.58 -16.25 18.50
N HIS A 421 4.67 -16.50 17.20
CA HIS A 421 5.43 -17.60 16.61
C HIS A 421 6.11 -17.13 15.32
N ILE A 422 7.07 -17.90 14.82
CA ILE A 422 7.83 -17.57 13.61
C ILE A 422 7.65 -18.72 12.60
N GLU A 423 7.25 -18.38 11.39
CA GLU A 423 7.01 -19.28 10.27
C GLU A 423 7.75 -18.73 9.05
N ASN A 424 8.73 -19.47 8.51
CA ASN A 424 9.45 -19.11 7.27
C ASN A 424 10.02 -17.66 7.24
N ASN A 425 10.67 -17.24 8.34
CA ASN A 425 11.16 -15.87 8.60
C ASN A 425 10.07 -14.76 8.66
N VAL A 426 8.80 -15.12 8.74
CA VAL A 426 7.69 -14.22 9.07
C VAL A 426 7.31 -14.41 10.54
N VAL A 427 7.21 -13.31 11.29
CA VAL A 427 6.71 -13.29 12.66
C VAL A 427 5.19 -13.13 12.61
N CYS A 428 4.50 -14.10 13.19
CA CYS A 428 3.04 -14.20 13.25
C CYS A 428 2.59 -13.89 14.68
N VAL A 429 1.96 -12.74 14.88
CA VAL A 429 1.50 -12.26 16.20
C VAL A 429 -0.03 -12.38 16.26
N ARG A 430 -0.59 -13.02 17.29
CA ARG A 430 -2.01 -13.36 17.38
C ARG A 430 -2.65 -12.88 18.68
N TYR A 431 -3.82 -12.27 18.57
CA TYR A 431 -4.69 -11.90 19.70
C TYR A 431 -6.11 -12.39 19.43
N LYS A 432 -6.71 -13.17 20.36
CA LYS A 432 -8.06 -13.74 20.22
C LYS A 432 -8.36 -14.38 18.84
N GLY A 433 -7.40 -15.14 18.30
CA GLY A 433 -7.49 -15.76 16.97
C GLY A 433 -7.04 -14.86 15.81
N GLU A 434 -7.18 -13.53 15.93
CA GLU A 434 -6.81 -12.55 14.91
C GLU A 434 -5.29 -12.43 14.78
N MET A 435 -4.75 -12.84 13.63
CA MET A 435 -3.33 -12.85 13.33
C MET A 435 -2.92 -11.65 12.47
N VAL A 436 -1.82 -11.01 12.86
CA VAL A 436 -1.06 -10.06 12.02
C VAL A 436 0.32 -10.65 11.73
N LYS A 437 0.91 -10.27 10.58
CA LYS A 437 2.21 -10.78 10.12
C LYS A 437 3.18 -9.63 9.86
N VAL A 438 4.47 -9.86 10.06
CA VAL A 438 5.58 -8.96 9.73
C VAL A 438 6.84 -9.78 9.49
N SER A 439 7.71 -9.40 8.55
CA SER A 439 8.97 -10.10 8.32
C SER A 439 9.92 -9.95 9.53
N ARG A 440 10.76 -10.95 9.78
CA ARG A 440 11.69 -10.97 10.92
C ARG A 440 12.54 -9.71 11.01
N ASN A 441 13.06 -9.22 9.88
CA ASN A 441 13.88 -8.01 9.82
C ASN A 441 13.09 -6.77 10.27
N TYR A 442 11.81 -6.65 9.89
CA TYR A 442 10.98 -5.54 10.33
C TYR A 442 10.48 -5.69 11.78
N PHE A 443 10.31 -6.92 12.28
CA PHE A 443 10.10 -7.16 13.72
C PHE A 443 11.31 -6.70 14.55
N SER A 444 12.53 -6.96 14.05
CA SER A 444 13.77 -6.41 14.63
C SER A 444 13.82 -4.88 14.58
N LYS A 445 13.44 -4.24 13.46
CA LYS A 445 13.34 -2.76 13.38
C LYS A 445 12.38 -2.24 14.44
N LEU A 446 11.21 -2.88 14.62
CA LEU A 446 10.24 -2.49 15.64
C LEU A 446 10.78 -2.65 17.07
N TRP A 447 11.56 -3.70 17.36
CA TRP A 447 12.20 -3.85 18.68
C TRP A 447 13.24 -2.76 18.96
N LEU A 448 14.10 -2.43 17.99
CA LEU A 448 15.09 -1.35 18.12
C LEU A 448 14.41 0.01 18.32
N LEU A 449 13.40 0.33 17.50
CA LEU A 449 12.58 1.53 17.64
C LEU A 449 11.89 1.60 19.01
N TYR A 450 11.39 0.46 19.53
CA TYR A 450 10.78 0.38 20.85
C TYR A 450 11.81 0.67 21.95
N ARG A 451 13.00 0.06 21.89
CA ARG A 451 14.09 0.29 22.84
C ARG A 451 14.59 1.75 22.86
N TYR A 452 14.60 2.43 21.71
CA TYR A 452 14.99 3.85 21.63
C TYR A 452 13.85 4.83 21.96
N SER A 453 12.58 4.43 21.86
CA SER A 453 11.43 5.36 21.96
C SER A 453 10.57 5.17 23.21
N CYS A 454 10.52 3.97 23.77
CA CYS A 454 9.71 3.66 24.95
C CYS A 454 10.34 4.19 26.23
N ILE A 455 9.52 4.69 27.14
CA ILE A 455 9.94 5.09 28.51
C ILE A 455 9.00 4.58 29.61
N ASP A 456 7.83 4.03 29.26
CA ASP A 456 6.79 3.60 30.21
C ASP A 456 6.73 2.08 30.44
N ASP A 457 7.60 1.33 29.78
CA ASP A 457 7.67 -0.15 29.78
C ASP A 457 9.15 -0.60 29.77
N SER A 458 9.80 -0.45 30.93
CA SER A 458 11.24 -0.75 31.12
C SER A 458 11.59 -2.23 31.05
N ALA A 459 10.61 -3.12 31.26
CA ALA A 459 10.75 -4.56 31.16
C ALA A 459 10.36 -5.14 29.78
N PHE A 460 9.90 -4.28 28.85
CA PHE A 460 9.44 -4.65 27.50
C PHE A 460 8.21 -5.59 27.46
N GLU A 461 7.46 -5.70 28.56
CA GLU A 461 6.29 -6.58 28.69
C GLU A 461 5.16 -6.19 27.74
N ARG A 462 5.04 -4.89 27.44
CA ARG A 462 3.97 -4.34 26.57
C ARG A 462 4.36 -4.36 25.09
N PHE A 463 5.58 -4.77 24.74
CA PHE A 463 6.09 -4.78 23.36
C PHE A 463 5.21 -5.58 22.40
N LEU A 464 4.97 -6.87 22.66
CA LEU A 464 4.19 -7.73 21.76
C LEU A 464 2.73 -7.24 21.57
N PRO A 465 1.98 -6.89 22.64
CA PRO A 465 0.66 -6.28 22.50
C PRO A 465 0.65 -4.96 21.72
N ARG A 466 1.66 -4.09 21.91
CA ARG A 466 1.80 -2.84 21.16
C ARG A 466 2.14 -3.06 19.69
N VAL A 467 2.97 -4.05 19.37
CA VAL A 467 3.24 -4.48 17.98
C VAL A 467 2.00 -5.05 17.31
N TRP A 468 1.18 -5.85 18.02
CA TRP A 468 -0.10 -6.32 17.47
C TRP A 468 -1.04 -5.14 17.16
N CYS A 469 -1.18 -4.19 18.10
CA CYS A 469 -1.98 -2.98 17.89
C CYS A 469 -1.48 -2.15 16.69
N LEU A 470 -0.17 -1.97 16.58
CA LEU A 470 0.49 -1.25 15.49
C LEU A 470 0.15 -1.89 14.13
N LEU A 471 0.46 -3.18 13.97
CA LEU A 471 0.24 -3.92 12.72
C LEU A 471 -1.25 -4.03 12.37
N ARG A 472 -2.13 -4.20 13.36
CA ARG A 472 -3.59 -4.26 13.13
C ARG A 472 -4.16 -2.91 12.69
N ARG A 473 -3.67 -1.81 13.25
CA ARG A 473 -4.05 -0.45 12.83
C ARG A 473 -3.57 -0.15 11.41
N TYR A 474 -2.36 -0.58 11.06
CA TYR A 474 -1.93 -0.60 9.66
C TYR A 474 -2.88 -1.43 8.80
N GLN A 475 -3.14 -2.69 9.13
CA GLN A 475 -4.01 -3.59 8.36
C GLN A 475 -5.42 -3.01 8.09
N GLY A 476 -6.05 -2.34 9.06
CA GLY A 476 -7.37 -1.74 8.89
C GLY A 476 -7.38 -0.36 8.20
N GLY A 477 -6.40 0.48 8.51
CA GLY A 477 -6.30 1.86 8.04
C GLY A 477 -5.36 2.03 6.85
N VAL A 478 -4.07 1.81 7.08
CA VAL A 478 -2.97 2.39 6.25
C VAL A 478 -2.29 1.40 5.30
N ALA A 479 -2.32 0.10 5.57
CA ALA A 479 -1.94 -0.93 4.59
C ALA A 479 -2.96 -1.01 3.42
N ALA A 480 -4.15 -0.45 3.61
CA ALA A 480 -5.09 -0.16 2.54
C ALA A 480 -4.81 1.20 1.84
N LEU A 481 -4.14 2.15 2.49
CA LEU A 481 -3.70 3.41 1.88
C LEU A 481 -2.48 3.24 0.95
N SER A 482 -1.71 2.15 1.10
CA SER A 482 -0.44 1.92 0.39
C SER A 482 -0.53 0.96 -0.81
N VAL A 483 -1.72 0.54 -1.25
CA VAL A 483 -1.94 -0.31 -2.44
C VAL A 483 -3.40 -0.21 -2.92
N PRO A 484 -3.71 -0.20 -4.24
CA PRO A 484 -2.88 -0.70 -5.34
C PRO A 484 -2.68 0.31 -6.50
N SER A 485 -2.37 1.57 -6.22
CA SER A 485 -1.74 2.47 -7.20
C SER A 485 -0.22 2.37 -7.11
N GLU A 486 0.43 2.07 -8.24
CA GLU A 486 1.80 1.56 -8.28
C GLU A 486 2.89 2.61 -8.05
N GLN A 487 2.53 3.88 -7.93
CA GLN A 487 3.41 4.96 -7.48
C GLN A 487 3.25 5.26 -5.98
N SER A 488 2.11 4.90 -5.37
CA SER A 488 1.65 5.48 -4.11
C SER A 488 2.14 4.76 -2.85
N ARG A 489 3.08 3.81 -2.97
CA ARG A 489 3.20 2.73 -1.98
C ARG A 489 3.98 3.12 -0.72
N ASP A 490 5.01 3.97 -0.81
CA ASP A 490 5.83 4.38 0.35
C ASP A 490 5.17 5.42 1.29
N HIS A 491 3.97 5.93 0.98
CA HIS A 491 3.45 7.16 1.60
C HIS A 491 2.65 6.94 2.89
N LEU A 492 3.37 6.70 3.97
CA LEU A 492 3.10 7.45 5.20
C LEU A 492 3.67 8.86 5.03
N PHE A 493 3.04 9.87 5.61
CA PHE A 493 3.69 11.19 5.69
C PHE A 493 4.90 11.08 6.61
N HIS A 494 6.09 11.10 6.04
CA HIS A 494 7.35 11.10 6.78
C HIS A 494 7.96 12.50 6.83
N MET A 495 8.55 12.83 7.98
CA MET A 495 9.51 13.93 8.11
C MET A 495 10.78 13.34 8.73
N ALA A 496 11.75 13.03 7.89
CA ALA A 496 13.03 12.47 8.32
C ALA A 496 14.01 13.59 8.63
N ALA A 497 14.30 13.80 9.92
CA ALA A 497 15.29 14.79 10.36
C ALA A 497 16.71 14.29 10.07
N TRP A 498 17.53 15.11 9.42
CA TRP A 498 18.94 14.77 9.13
C TRP A 498 19.83 14.94 10.38
N GLY A 499 21.01 14.31 10.40
CA GLY A 499 22.02 14.55 11.44
C GLY A 499 22.88 15.80 11.17
N GLU A 500 23.62 16.30 12.16
CA GLU A 500 24.44 17.51 12.00
C GLU A 500 25.63 17.36 11.04
N GLY A 501 26.18 16.15 10.91
CA GLY A 501 27.17 15.79 9.88
C GLY A 501 26.54 15.29 8.57
N GLY A 502 25.21 15.39 8.43
CA GLY A 502 24.45 14.79 7.34
C GLY A 502 24.62 15.52 6.01
N THR A 503 25.53 15.04 5.17
CA THR A 503 25.46 15.20 3.71
C THR A 503 24.10 14.67 3.20
N TYR A 504 23.62 15.14 2.05
CA TYR A 504 22.31 14.80 1.42
C TYR A 504 22.08 13.30 1.08
N PHE A 505 22.91 12.38 1.58
CA PHE A 505 23.23 11.09 0.97
C PHE A 505 22.69 9.84 1.65
N SER A 506 22.02 9.98 2.80
CA SER A 506 21.35 8.85 3.48
C SER A 506 20.01 8.44 2.84
N LEU A 507 19.69 8.93 1.63
CA LEU A 507 18.53 8.50 0.82
C LEU A 507 18.46 6.97 0.59
N ARG A 508 19.60 6.26 0.68
CA ARG A 508 19.63 4.79 0.60
C ARG A 508 19.21 4.08 1.90
N ASN A 509 19.40 4.69 3.06
CA ASN A 509 19.17 4.05 4.37
C ASN A 509 17.86 4.49 5.02
N GLY A 510 16.87 4.83 4.18
CA GLY A 510 15.44 4.59 4.38
C GLY A 510 14.78 5.09 5.66
N ILE A 511 13.88 6.06 5.49
CA ILE A 511 12.71 6.30 6.34
C ILE A 511 13.05 6.22 7.84
N LEU A 512 13.50 7.36 8.37
CA LEU A 512 13.26 7.63 9.79
C LEU A 512 11.74 7.53 9.99
N MET A 513 11.34 6.47 10.69
CA MET A 513 10.09 6.44 11.42
C MET A 513 10.23 7.49 12.53
N GLY A 514 10.03 8.77 12.19
CA GLY A 514 10.20 9.91 13.07
C GLY A 514 9.51 9.63 14.39
N HIS A 515 10.29 9.50 15.47
CA HIS A 515 10.06 8.49 16.49
C HIS A 515 8.64 8.56 17.07
N GLY A 516 7.75 7.72 16.53
CA GLY A 516 6.30 7.96 16.55
C GLY A 516 5.55 6.76 17.11
N MET A 517 6.03 6.22 18.22
CA MET A 517 5.41 5.04 18.81
C MET A 517 3.99 5.38 19.30
N LEU A 518 3.02 4.52 18.95
CA LEU A 518 1.61 4.53 19.38
C LEU A 518 0.67 5.56 18.69
N THR A 519 1.14 6.68 18.13
CA THR A 519 0.27 7.68 17.44
C THR A 519 0.48 7.69 15.92
N LEU A 520 -0.48 7.16 15.16
CA LEU A 520 -0.45 7.08 13.70
C LEU A 520 -1.72 7.66 13.09
N VAL A 521 -1.57 8.84 12.49
CA VAL A 521 -2.59 9.68 11.85
C VAL A 521 -1.87 10.45 10.72
N PRO A 522 -2.55 11.09 9.75
CA PRO A 522 -1.91 12.07 8.86
C PRO A 522 -1.57 13.41 9.54
N ARG A 523 -2.33 13.79 10.57
CA ARG A 523 -2.12 15.01 11.36
C ARG A 523 -0.75 15.26 12.01
N PRO A 524 0.08 14.28 12.43
CA PRO A 524 1.27 14.54 13.23
C PRO A 524 2.34 15.35 12.52
N CYS A 525 2.26 15.56 11.21
CA CYS A 525 3.10 16.53 10.51
C CYS A 525 2.59 17.97 10.67
N LEU A 526 1.28 18.20 10.50
CA LEU A 526 0.63 19.51 10.67
C LEU A 526 0.63 19.94 12.16
N ASP A 527 0.55 18.97 13.08
CA ASP A 527 0.67 19.18 14.53
C ASP A 527 2.15 19.23 15.01
N PHE A 528 3.14 19.09 14.11
CA PHE A 528 4.57 19.19 14.43
C PHE A 528 5.16 20.49 13.89
N ALA A 529 5.57 21.37 14.81
CA ALA A 529 6.12 22.68 14.52
C ALA A 529 7.61 22.76 14.91
N PRO A 530 8.53 22.30 14.04
CA PRO A 530 9.97 22.49 14.21
C PRO A 530 10.33 23.97 13.98
N LEU A 531 11.29 24.46 14.76
CA LEU A 531 11.94 25.75 14.53
C LEU A 531 13.22 25.58 13.71
N SER A 532 13.99 24.53 14.01
CA SER A 532 15.26 24.22 13.32
C SER A 532 15.24 22.77 12.86
N GLY A 533 16.01 22.49 11.80
CA GLY A 533 16.24 21.15 11.28
C GLY A 533 16.25 21.11 9.75
N SER A 534 16.75 20.00 9.21
CA SER A 534 16.53 19.67 7.80
C SER A 534 15.64 18.44 7.75
N PHE A 535 14.73 18.38 6.80
CA PHE A 535 13.72 17.34 6.66
C PHE A 535 13.62 16.86 5.21
N GLU A 536 13.49 15.54 5.01
CA GLU A 536 12.88 14.98 3.81
C GLU A 536 11.36 14.82 4.03
N ALA A 537 10.55 15.00 2.98
CA ALA A 537 9.10 14.80 3.03
C ALA A 537 8.53 14.22 1.73
N ASN A 538 7.95 13.02 1.82
CA ASN A 538 7.22 12.34 0.76
C ASN A 538 5.73 12.16 1.14
N PRO A 539 4.82 13.09 0.80
CA PRO A 539 3.45 13.11 1.30
C PRO A 539 2.51 12.15 0.54
N PRO A 540 1.53 11.53 1.22
CA PRO A 540 0.52 10.71 0.56
C PRO A 540 -0.35 11.50 -0.42
N PHE A 541 -0.78 10.83 -1.48
CA PHE A 541 -1.49 11.41 -2.62
C PHE A 541 -2.95 11.75 -2.29
N CYS A 542 -3.12 12.82 -1.52
CA CYS A 542 -4.36 13.52 -1.23
C CYS A 542 -4.06 15.02 -1.43
N GLU A 543 -4.72 15.64 -2.39
CA GLU A 543 -4.44 17.02 -2.79
C GLU A 543 -4.65 18.00 -1.62
N GLU A 544 -5.67 17.73 -0.81
CA GLU A 544 -6.02 18.49 0.39
C GLU A 544 -4.96 18.36 1.51
N LEU A 545 -4.29 17.21 1.63
CA LEU A 545 -3.17 17.00 2.56
C LEU A 545 -1.88 17.66 2.05
N MET A 546 -1.60 17.56 0.74
CA MET A 546 -0.43 18.19 0.14
C MET A 546 -0.51 19.72 0.18
N ASP A 547 -1.68 20.33 -0.06
CA ASP A 547 -1.85 21.78 0.06
C ASP A 547 -1.74 22.28 1.51
N ALA A 548 -2.27 21.51 2.47
CA ALA A 548 -2.09 21.77 3.89
C ALA A 548 -0.61 21.68 4.33
N MET A 549 0.14 20.68 3.81
CA MET A 549 1.57 20.56 4.03
C MET A 549 2.34 21.78 3.52
N VAL A 550 2.08 22.24 2.28
CA VAL A 550 2.77 23.41 1.72
C VAL A 550 2.51 24.64 2.59
N SER A 551 1.26 24.87 2.95
CA SER A 551 0.85 25.96 3.86
C SER A 551 1.53 25.90 5.23
N HIS A 552 1.75 24.69 5.75
CA HIS A 552 2.45 24.46 7.02
C HIS A 552 3.96 24.73 6.90
N PHE A 553 4.62 24.17 5.87
CA PHE A 553 6.05 24.39 5.63
C PHE A 553 6.36 25.86 5.38
N GLU A 554 5.59 26.56 4.54
CA GLU A 554 5.77 28.00 4.30
C GLU A 554 5.66 28.82 5.59
N LYS A 555 4.69 28.50 6.45
CA LYS A 555 4.50 29.13 7.76
C LYS A 555 5.65 28.87 8.74
N LEU A 556 6.24 27.67 8.73
CA LEU A 556 7.39 27.33 9.58
C LEU A 556 8.67 28.02 9.09
N LEU A 557 8.88 28.07 7.78
CA LEU A 557 10.01 28.75 7.13
C LEU A 557 9.94 30.28 7.28
N GLU A 558 8.74 30.85 7.37
CA GLU A 558 8.49 32.25 7.69
C GLU A 558 8.61 32.54 9.19
N GLY A 559 8.15 31.63 10.05
CA GLY A 559 8.09 31.80 11.50
C GLY A 559 9.38 31.50 12.26
N SER A 560 10.47 31.10 11.57
CA SER A 560 11.74 30.72 12.22
C SER A 560 12.96 31.44 11.64
N LEU A 561 13.81 31.91 12.56
CA LEU A 561 15.14 32.47 12.29
C LEU A 561 16.26 31.42 12.38
N GLU A 562 15.95 30.19 12.77
CA GLU A 562 16.90 29.07 12.85
C GLU A 562 17.03 28.36 11.49
N PRO A 563 18.13 27.64 11.20
CA PRO A 563 18.28 26.90 9.96
C PRO A 563 17.16 25.87 9.74
N LEU A 564 16.30 26.10 8.73
CA LEU A 564 15.15 25.24 8.44
C LEU A 564 15.05 24.90 6.94
N SER A 565 14.90 23.61 6.64
CA SER A 565 14.95 23.06 5.28
C SER A 565 13.98 21.88 5.11
N PHE A 566 13.17 21.89 4.05
CA PHE A 566 12.31 20.78 3.64
C PHE A 566 12.65 20.38 2.18
N VAL A 567 12.97 19.12 1.96
CA VAL A 567 13.19 18.51 0.63
C VAL A 567 11.97 17.66 0.31
N VAL A 568 11.11 18.17 -0.57
CA VAL A 568 9.80 17.57 -0.85
C VAL A 568 9.86 16.73 -2.12
N PHE A 569 9.46 15.48 -2.03
CA PHE A 569 9.34 14.55 -3.17
C PHE A 569 7.85 14.39 -3.51
N ILE A 570 7.46 14.72 -4.74
CA ILE A 570 6.09 14.47 -5.24
C ILE A 570 6.10 14.08 -6.73
N PRO A 571 5.12 13.28 -7.21
CA PRO A 571 4.96 13.03 -8.64
C PRO A 571 4.74 14.32 -9.45
N GLU A 572 5.40 14.41 -10.60
CA GLU A 572 5.27 15.55 -11.51
C GLU A 572 4.02 15.44 -12.40
N TRP A 573 2.83 15.30 -11.80
CA TRP A 573 1.58 15.37 -12.55
C TRP A 573 1.37 16.79 -13.05
N ARG A 574 1.14 16.95 -14.35
CA ARG A 574 0.93 18.25 -15.03
C ARG A 574 -0.34 18.32 -15.90
N ASP A 575 -1.17 17.28 -15.89
CA ASP A 575 -2.42 17.24 -16.66
C ASP A 575 -3.58 16.67 -15.80
N PRO A 576 -4.25 17.51 -14.99
CA PRO A 576 -3.84 18.87 -14.59
C PRO A 576 -2.71 18.84 -13.52
N PRO A 577 -1.98 19.95 -13.32
CA PRO A 577 -1.05 20.05 -12.19
C PRO A 577 -1.80 20.18 -10.86
N THR A 578 -1.31 19.52 -9.81
CA THR A 578 -1.90 19.67 -8.47
C THR A 578 -1.63 21.07 -7.91
N PRO A 579 -2.55 21.67 -7.14
CA PRO A 579 -2.33 22.98 -6.51
C PRO A 579 -1.06 23.02 -5.64
N ALA A 580 -0.77 21.92 -4.94
CA ALA A 580 0.41 21.81 -4.08
C ALA A 580 1.72 21.86 -4.88
N LEU A 581 1.82 21.16 -6.03
CA LEU A 581 2.98 21.27 -6.93
C LEU A 581 3.15 22.72 -7.39
N THR A 582 2.10 23.32 -7.97
CA THR A 582 2.16 24.69 -8.50
C THR A 582 2.54 25.72 -7.43
N ARG A 583 2.03 25.58 -6.19
CA ARG A 583 2.41 26.44 -5.06
C ARG A 583 3.88 26.26 -4.67
N MET A 584 4.39 25.04 -4.56
CA MET A 584 5.81 24.83 -4.25
C MET A 584 6.72 25.33 -5.38
N GLU A 585 6.31 25.19 -6.65
CA GLU A 585 7.02 25.76 -7.79
C GLU A 585 7.10 27.29 -7.75
N GLN A 586 6.13 27.96 -7.12
CA GLN A 586 6.04 29.43 -6.98
C GLN A 586 6.50 29.95 -5.60
N SER A 587 6.75 29.09 -4.63
CA SER A 587 7.06 29.49 -3.25
C SER A 587 8.37 30.27 -3.18
N ARG A 588 8.35 31.41 -2.46
CA ARG A 588 9.53 32.26 -2.22
C ARG A 588 10.69 31.55 -1.50
N PHE A 589 10.41 30.41 -0.86
CA PHE A 589 11.42 29.59 -0.18
C PHE A 589 12.07 28.54 -1.10
N LYS A 590 11.60 28.37 -2.35
CA LYS A 590 12.17 27.41 -3.31
C LYS A 590 13.58 27.86 -3.74
N ARG A 591 14.59 27.09 -3.32
CA ARG A 591 16.01 27.32 -3.65
C ARG A 591 16.48 26.52 -4.86
N HIS A 592 15.91 25.33 -5.07
CA HIS A 592 16.15 24.52 -6.25
C HIS A 592 14.96 23.59 -6.52
N GLN A 593 14.91 23.04 -7.74
CA GLN A 593 13.94 22.06 -8.18
C GLN A 593 14.63 21.09 -9.15
N LEU A 594 14.72 19.82 -8.76
CA LEU A 594 15.24 18.72 -9.56
C LEU A 594 14.07 17.84 -10.03
N VAL A 595 14.22 17.20 -11.19
CA VAL A 595 13.28 16.17 -11.66
C VAL A 595 14.03 14.85 -11.81
N LEU A 596 13.53 13.81 -11.16
CA LEU A 596 13.98 12.44 -11.35
C LEU A 596 13.14 11.82 -12.48
N PRO A 597 13.70 11.44 -13.64
CA PRO A 597 12.91 10.98 -14.78
C PRO A 597 12.21 9.65 -14.54
N ALA A 598 11.03 9.47 -15.13
CA ALA A 598 10.33 8.19 -15.19
C ALA A 598 11.26 7.07 -15.70
N PHE A 599 11.16 5.88 -15.10
CA PHE A 599 11.93 4.67 -15.39
C PHE A 599 13.45 4.74 -15.11
N GLU A 600 13.97 5.90 -14.68
CA GLU A 600 15.38 6.13 -14.31
C GLU A 600 15.64 6.17 -12.79
N HIS A 601 14.59 6.16 -11.96
CA HIS A 601 14.70 6.07 -10.49
C HIS A 601 13.79 4.98 -9.92
N GLU A 602 13.91 4.70 -8.62
CA GLU A 602 13.22 3.62 -7.91
C GLU A 602 12.57 4.11 -6.61
N TYR A 603 11.46 3.47 -6.23
CA TYR A 603 10.83 3.56 -4.91
C TYR A 603 10.90 2.20 -4.20
N ARG A 604 10.60 2.17 -2.90
CA ARG A 604 10.40 0.93 -2.16
C ARG A 604 8.92 0.55 -2.12
N SER A 605 8.68 -0.73 -1.89
CA SER A 605 7.35 -1.26 -1.69
C SER A 605 6.81 -0.83 -0.32
N GLY A 606 5.62 -0.21 -0.28
CA GLY A 606 4.89 0.03 0.98
C GLY A 606 4.65 -1.24 1.81
N SER A 607 4.63 -2.39 1.13
CA SER A 607 4.54 -3.70 1.75
C SER A 607 5.90 -4.26 2.22
N GLN A 608 6.99 -3.48 2.22
CA GLN A 608 8.35 -3.87 2.65
C GLN A 608 8.42 -4.57 4.01
N HIS A 609 7.44 -4.31 4.88
CA HIS A 609 7.29 -4.96 6.17
C HIS A 609 6.86 -6.44 6.10
N ILE A 610 6.44 -6.96 4.95
CA ILE A 610 6.01 -8.35 4.71
C ILE A 610 6.53 -8.92 3.37
N CYS A 611 6.68 -8.09 2.32
CA CYS A 611 7.04 -8.55 0.98
C CYS A 611 8.47 -9.12 0.92
N LYS A 612 8.75 -9.86 -0.15
CA LYS A 612 10.08 -10.45 -0.37
C LYS A 612 11.08 -9.41 -0.87
N LYS A 613 12.35 -9.81 -0.93
CA LYS A 613 13.46 -9.00 -1.46
C LYS A 613 13.25 -8.64 -2.94
N GLU A 614 12.73 -9.59 -3.72
CA GLU A 614 12.46 -9.42 -5.17
C GLU A 614 11.26 -8.50 -5.44
N GLU A 615 10.49 -8.17 -4.39
CA GLU A 615 9.30 -7.33 -4.38
C GLU A 615 9.59 -5.98 -3.66
N MET A 616 10.83 -5.75 -3.21
CA MET A 616 11.22 -4.64 -2.32
C MET A 616 11.40 -3.30 -3.05
N HIS A 617 11.94 -3.34 -4.27
CA HIS A 617 12.22 -2.18 -5.11
C HIS A 617 11.37 -2.25 -6.38
N TYR A 618 10.86 -1.11 -6.84
CA TYR A 618 10.23 -0.99 -8.15
C TYR A 618 10.67 0.31 -8.84
N LYS A 619 10.78 0.28 -10.16
CA LYS A 619 11.07 1.49 -10.94
C LYS A 619 9.94 2.49 -10.81
N ALA A 620 10.27 3.73 -10.52
CA ALA A 620 9.36 4.84 -10.69
C ALA A 620 8.96 4.94 -12.16
N VAL A 621 7.73 5.38 -12.39
CA VAL A 621 7.01 5.22 -13.67
C VAL A 621 6.30 6.50 -14.09
N HIS A 622 6.48 7.54 -13.29
CA HIS A 622 6.37 8.96 -13.62
C HIS A 622 7.64 9.66 -13.15
N ASN A 623 7.81 10.89 -13.61
CA ASN A 623 8.77 11.81 -13.05
C ASN A 623 8.43 12.11 -11.57
N THR A 624 9.45 12.22 -10.72
CA THR A 624 9.31 12.80 -9.37
C THR A 624 9.96 14.17 -9.35
N ALA A 625 9.19 15.21 -9.02
CA ALA A 625 9.72 16.53 -8.72
C ALA A 625 10.26 16.56 -7.28
N VAL A 626 11.48 17.08 -7.13
CA VAL A 626 12.20 17.19 -5.85
C VAL A 626 12.45 18.68 -5.59
N LEU A 627 11.72 19.25 -4.63
CA LEU A 627 11.68 20.69 -4.39
C LEU A 627 12.36 21.05 -3.06
N PHE A 628 13.29 21.99 -3.10
CA PHE A 628 14.11 22.38 -1.95
C PHE A 628 13.56 23.69 -1.35
N LEU A 629 12.76 23.59 -0.29
CA LEU A 629 12.13 24.73 0.38
C LEU A 629 12.92 25.07 1.65
N GLN A 630 13.61 26.22 1.66
CA GLN A 630 14.54 26.58 2.75
C GLN A 630 14.41 28.07 3.12
N ASN A 631 14.49 28.39 4.42
CA ASN A 631 14.70 29.78 4.85
C ASN A 631 16.18 30.16 4.63
N ASP A 632 16.53 31.44 4.75
CA ASP A 632 17.90 31.88 4.43
C ASP A 632 19.01 31.21 5.27
N PRO A 633 18.88 31.00 6.60
CA PRO A 633 19.87 30.24 7.36
C PRO A 633 19.87 28.74 7.00
N GLY A 634 18.72 28.17 6.62
CA GLY A 634 18.62 26.80 6.10
C GLY A 634 19.34 26.62 4.76
N PHE A 635 19.22 27.60 3.87
CA PHE A 635 19.96 27.68 2.60
C PHE A 635 21.46 27.92 2.82
N ALA A 636 21.85 28.71 3.82
CA ALA A 636 23.26 28.89 4.17
C ALA A 636 23.91 27.59 4.70
N LYS A 637 23.21 26.80 5.54
CA LYS A 637 23.73 25.52 6.07
C LYS A 637 23.65 24.38 5.04
N TRP A 638 22.52 24.25 4.35
CA TRP A 638 22.19 23.10 3.48
C TRP A 638 21.86 23.49 2.04
N GLY A 639 22.38 24.59 1.51
CA GLY A 639 22.10 25.02 0.13
C GLY A 639 22.36 23.92 -0.91
N PRO A 640 21.45 23.69 -1.88
CA PRO A 640 21.62 22.72 -2.95
C PRO A 640 22.64 23.22 -3.99
N THR A 641 23.93 23.06 -3.69
CA THR A 641 25.03 23.40 -4.60
C THR A 641 25.14 22.40 -5.75
N PRO A 642 25.79 22.74 -6.88
CA PRO A 642 25.92 21.84 -8.04
C PRO A 642 26.52 20.47 -7.70
N GLU A 643 27.48 20.43 -6.77
CA GLU A 643 28.17 19.21 -6.32
C GLU A 643 27.20 18.32 -5.55
N ARG A 644 26.47 18.89 -4.59
CA ARG A 644 25.42 18.22 -3.81
C ARG A 644 24.29 17.69 -4.71
N LEU A 645 23.93 18.41 -5.77
CA LEU A 645 22.93 17.99 -6.77
C LEU A 645 23.45 16.89 -7.72
N GLN A 646 24.73 16.94 -8.08
CA GLN A 646 25.38 15.92 -8.90
C GLN A 646 25.53 14.60 -8.14
N GLU A 647 25.98 14.65 -6.88
CA GLU A 647 26.02 13.50 -5.98
C GLU A 647 24.61 12.90 -5.81
N LEU A 648 23.57 13.73 -5.62
CA LEU A 648 22.16 13.31 -5.47
C LEU A 648 21.69 12.55 -6.71
N SER A 649 21.98 13.08 -7.89
CA SER A 649 21.68 12.44 -9.17
C SER A 649 22.46 11.13 -9.36
N ALA A 650 23.68 11.02 -8.83
CA ALA A 650 24.50 9.82 -8.90
C ALA A 650 23.98 8.70 -7.99
N ALA A 651 23.37 9.01 -6.84
CA ALA A 651 22.82 8.02 -5.91
C ALA A 651 21.74 7.13 -6.56
N TYR A 652 20.85 7.74 -7.37
CA TYR A 652 19.82 7.00 -8.13
C TYR A 652 20.42 6.13 -9.25
N ARG A 653 21.38 6.66 -10.01
CA ARG A 653 22.05 5.94 -11.12
C ARG A 653 22.73 4.65 -10.66
N GLN A 654 23.17 4.57 -9.40
CA GLN A 654 23.82 3.38 -8.86
C GLN A 654 22.87 2.20 -8.58
N SER A 655 21.54 2.34 -8.65
CA SER A 655 20.63 1.18 -8.62
C SER A 655 20.69 0.35 -9.91
N GLY A 656 20.91 1.00 -11.08
CA GLY A 656 20.86 0.35 -12.39
C GLY A 656 22.02 -0.60 -12.74
N ARG A 657 22.82 -1.05 -11.76
CA ARG A 657 24.02 -1.89 -11.97
C ARG A 657 24.15 -3.06 -11.00
N SER A 658 23.12 -3.91 -10.93
CA SER A 658 23.28 -5.27 -10.39
C SER A 658 22.30 -6.26 -11.01
N HIS A 659 22.65 -6.86 -12.17
CA HIS A 659 22.39 -8.27 -12.50
C HIS A 659 23.04 -8.79 -13.79
N SER A 660 24.02 -8.08 -14.38
CA SER A 660 24.95 -8.71 -15.34
C SER A 660 25.80 -9.76 -14.62
N SER A 661 25.65 -11.04 -15.00
CA SER A 661 26.41 -12.15 -14.41
C SER A 661 27.92 -11.95 -14.60
N GLY A 662 28.66 -11.76 -13.51
CA GLY A 662 30.11 -11.60 -13.54
C GLY A 662 30.80 -12.90 -13.96
N SER A 663 31.14 -13.03 -15.25
CA SER A 663 32.00 -14.10 -15.75
C SER A 663 33.40 -13.93 -15.17
N SER A 664 33.76 -14.78 -14.20
CA SER A 664 35.06 -14.74 -13.53
C SER A 664 36.20 -15.14 -14.49
N SER A 665 36.84 -14.16 -15.10
CA SER A 665 38.10 -14.36 -15.81
C SER A 665 39.23 -14.56 -14.80
N SER A 666 39.58 -15.81 -14.55
CA SER A 666 40.68 -16.19 -13.67
C SER A 666 42.05 -15.81 -14.27
N SER A 667 42.71 -14.81 -13.71
CA SER A 667 44.15 -14.60 -13.86
C SER A 667 44.87 -15.26 -12.68
N GLU A 668 45.80 -16.18 -12.96
CA GLU A 668 46.43 -17.02 -11.95
C GLU A 668 47.37 -16.25 -11.00
N ALA A 669 47.54 -16.79 -9.80
CA ALA A 669 48.36 -16.18 -8.76
C ALA A 669 49.87 -16.36 -9.01
N LYS A 670 50.66 -15.39 -8.57
CA LYS A 670 52.03 -15.62 -8.11
C LYS A 670 52.28 -14.86 -6.81
N ASP A 671 52.53 -15.61 -5.74
CA ASP A 671 53.11 -15.07 -4.52
C ASP A 671 54.44 -14.38 -4.81
N ARG A 672 54.73 -13.31 -4.06
CA ARG A 672 55.94 -13.32 -3.25
C ARG A 672 55.89 -12.36 -2.05
N ASP A 673 56.26 -12.97 -0.94
CA ASP A 673 56.55 -12.40 0.37
C ASP A 673 57.50 -11.19 0.34
N SER A 674 57.44 -10.35 1.38
CA SER A 674 58.14 -9.08 1.47
C SER A 674 59.02 -8.99 2.71
N GLY A 675 60.35 -9.03 2.55
CA GLY A 675 61.26 -8.80 3.66
C GLY A 675 62.73 -8.58 3.30
N ARG A 676 63.25 -7.39 3.64
CA ARG A 676 64.66 -7.06 3.97
C ARG A 676 65.72 -7.25 2.84
N GLU A 677 66.69 -6.35 2.56
CA GLU A 677 67.43 -5.35 3.36
C GLU A 677 68.05 -4.18 2.54
N GLN A 678 68.33 -3.06 3.23
CA GLN A 678 69.52 -2.17 3.14
C GLN A 678 70.11 -1.65 1.78
N GLY A 679 69.53 -0.55 1.24
CA GLY A 679 70.23 0.68 0.73
C GLY A 679 71.35 0.63 -0.34
N PRO A 680 72.08 1.75 -0.60
CA PRO A 680 71.77 3.15 -0.26
C PRO A 680 71.98 4.19 -1.43
N SER A 681 71.48 5.42 -1.22
CA SER A 681 71.98 6.71 -1.76
C SER A 681 72.12 6.97 -3.28
N ARG A 682 71.27 7.85 -3.84
CA ARG A 682 71.68 9.20 -4.33
C ARG A 682 70.54 10.08 -4.88
N GLU A 683 70.37 11.25 -4.25
CA GLU A 683 69.91 12.51 -4.88
C GLU A 683 71.11 13.20 -5.62
N PRO A 684 71.01 14.38 -6.29
CA PRO A 684 69.90 15.37 -6.32
C PRO A 684 69.54 16.08 -7.66
N HIS A 685 68.33 16.68 -7.66
CA HIS A 685 67.95 17.96 -8.33
C HIS A 685 68.03 18.04 -9.90
N PRO A 686 67.63 19.15 -10.58
CA PRO A 686 66.26 19.18 -11.14
C PRO A 686 66.10 19.83 -12.54
N THR A 687 64.91 19.73 -13.13
CA THR A 687 64.28 20.81 -13.92
C THR A 687 62.76 20.60 -13.98
#